data_AF-A0A7W9LB48-F1
#
_entry.id   AF-A0A7W9LB48-F1
#
_cell.length_a   1.000
_cell.length_b   1.000
_cell.length_c   1.000
_cell.angle_alpha   90.00
_cell.angle_beta   90.00
_cell.angle_gamma   90.00
#
_symmetry.space_group_name_H-M   'P 1'
#
loop_
_entity.id
_entity.type
_entity.pdbx_description
1 polymer ?
#
loop_
_entity_poly.entity_id
_entity_poly.type
_entity_poly.pdbx_seq_one_letter_code
_entity_poly.pdbx_strand_id
1 'polypeptide(L)'
;MGAEVAQHLNAALAELVILRRFRRRKVRFGRRTGPLVFQLEPPDDDAADHAADLEAIRSWPAEYYEEYASVLPINEPCGTADLARFAAELRAVAHRFSRPAYRLPLVFPRFEAAYALATWDLRDPDQKRLAELGELDAELEEKVKEAIDRARQKILREVRKAIKKVVTNSYLGNLASGIVGLAIGVFGAFRVRAHWTLRWYRKKAFKRPLGTTEELVRELRRLLIEPGGEPSGSSVGEKELLLVKALLADVDAHYGLLRRLNRVRRPVILLPDVDLVPARRKIRDALLAAYEHGSRGLRVHPVVVATSARGGAPVARGANPPVSPGELAKEIPALFARRKETIENIIAGGADPVPSRLLPVTLGSGPAPSPPRRGPGPLTLTTELLALAGVLCFVAYAVILPPPEPASCGEGLVVMGADCIGVSDGTGVLMPDLDGMREVFARIETENNRIAAKPYATVALMIPLQSDIPAVRKQILSEVQGAYLAQLQANTPDAAKPPIRLVLANPGRDYRYWQKTVGYLTAREPQLRVVAGFNLSLTDTWNAMHHLTKDLGIPVVAGLVTSTDFANPETQDRSRDPFPGLARVVSTSKEQAEALLRSDPKLAGAESALVADIRPLDNYDKSLRDAFTEARKGKKGTGVQDMTYESPGLEEPGRTPNRFQDFALNICQSNARFIYFAGRAYHLKLFVKTLANTYCSGKKSYTVITGSDATTLDRRLDAEDLELIRGDPGGGRPSVSVEYAAPAHPGAWNAEVEKWWGKNSRKKREDLPRYLAEPQESLARLQHLIATAKVGPVALEDGRTIITHDVVLTAYRALAKAVAISSTEVPSRQDVKDVLADLHAAYRIQGASGLICLTSAGNPYDKALTVVRLDPASGKLAFKGVAWPAGKPPNGNCVVPS
;
A
#
# COMPACT_ATOMS: atom_id res chain seq x y z
N MET A 1 17.80 35.05 -8.75
CA MET A 1 18.21 34.73 -7.37
C MET A 1 19.11 33.48 -7.32
N GLY A 2 20.43 33.65 -7.07
CA GLY A 2 21.42 32.58 -7.16
C GLY A 2 21.86 32.09 -5.78
N ALA A 3 21.73 30.79 -5.51
CA ALA A 3 22.30 29.94 -4.44
C ALA A 3 22.68 30.55 -3.07
N GLU A 4 23.44 31.64 -3.04
CA GLU A 4 23.94 32.37 -1.87
C GLU A 4 22.82 32.92 -0.97
N VAL A 5 21.76 33.49 -1.56
CA VAL A 5 20.61 34.02 -0.81
C VAL A 5 19.83 32.92 -0.08
N ALA A 6 19.52 31.82 -0.77
CA ALA A 6 18.87 30.65 -0.18
C ALA A 6 19.76 30.00 0.90
N GLN A 7 21.07 29.98 0.68
CA GLN A 7 22.05 29.49 1.65
C GLN A 7 22.08 30.35 2.93
N HIS A 8 22.00 31.68 2.82
CA HIS A 8 21.93 32.59 3.97
C HIS A 8 20.67 32.36 4.81
N LEU A 9 19.53 32.26 4.15
CA LEU A 9 18.25 32.02 4.80
C LEU A 9 18.21 30.63 5.48
N ASN A 10 18.71 29.59 4.79
CA ASN A 10 18.79 28.23 5.33
C ASN A 10 19.75 28.18 6.52
N ALA A 11 20.89 28.86 6.48
CA ALA A 11 21.83 28.94 7.59
C ALA A 11 21.22 29.62 8.83
N ALA A 12 20.51 30.75 8.64
CA ALA A 12 19.86 31.47 9.73
C ALA A 12 18.72 30.64 10.35
N LEU A 13 17.86 30.05 9.53
CA LEU A 13 16.77 29.21 10.01
C LEU A 13 17.28 27.94 10.67
N ALA A 14 18.32 27.29 10.12
CA ALA A 14 19.01 26.15 10.73
C ALA A 14 19.51 26.48 12.14
N GLU A 15 20.08 27.67 12.38
CA GLU A 15 20.48 28.09 13.73
C GLU A 15 19.29 28.26 14.69
N LEU A 16 18.13 28.70 14.18
CA LEU A 16 16.91 28.91 14.97
C LEU A 16 16.20 27.60 15.34
N VAL A 17 16.30 26.57 14.48
CA VAL A 17 15.51 25.33 14.58
C VAL A 17 16.34 24.08 14.93
N ILE A 18 17.66 24.08 14.68
CA ILE A 18 18.59 22.96 14.93
C ILE A 18 19.44 23.23 16.19
N LEU A 19 19.44 22.28 17.14
CA LEU A 19 20.18 22.36 18.41
C LEU A 19 21.72 22.32 18.22
N ARG A 20 22.39 23.43 17.89
CA ARG A 20 23.85 23.55 18.05
C ARG A 20 24.20 24.12 19.43
N ARG A 21 24.25 23.23 20.44
CA ARG A 21 24.33 23.59 21.87
C ARG A 21 25.68 24.15 22.35
N PHE A 22 26.73 24.13 21.54
CA PHE A 22 28.09 24.52 21.96
C PHE A 22 28.62 25.85 21.36
N ARG A 23 27.85 26.55 20.52
CA ARG A 23 28.22 27.90 20.06
C ARG A 23 27.62 28.95 20.99
N ARG A 24 28.40 29.41 21.98
CA ARG A 24 27.95 30.32 23.03
C ARG A 24 27.57 31.75 22.58
N ARG A 25 27.66 32.12 21.28
CA ARG A 25 27.66 33.55 20.91
C ARG A 25 26.79 34.07 19.76
N LYS A 26 25.93 33.30 19.06
CA LYS A 26 25.19 33.89 17.92
C LYS A 26 23.66 34.00 18.02
N VAL A 27 22.86 33.04 18.50
CA VAL A 27 21.41 33.30 18.76
C VAL A 27 20.89 32.43 19.92
N ARG A 28 20.36 33.02 20.99
CA ARG A 28 19.72 32.26 22.10
C ARG A 28 18.20 32.46 22.10
N PHE A 29 17.47 31.47 21.57
CA PHE A 29 16.00 31.44 21.65
C PHE A 29 15.53 30.86 22.98
N GLY A 30 15.47 31.72 24.01
CA GLY A 30 15.06 31.34 25.36
C GLY A 30 13.60 30.90 25.47
N ARG A 31 13.25 30.19 26.55
CA ARG A 31 11.84 29.85 26.87
C ARG A 31 10.99 31.09 27.17
N ARG A 32 11.64 32.21 27.50
CA ARG A 32 11.02 33.49 27.87
C ARG A 32 10.83 34.47 26.71
N THR A 33 11.42 34.22 25.53
CA THR A 33 11.33 35.17 24.38
C THR A 33 10.01 35.03 23.61
N GLY A 34 9.41 33.83 23.56
CA GLY A 34 8.10 33.60 22.94
C GLY A 34 8.14 33.29 21.44
N PRO A 35 6.97 33.14 20.77
CA PRO A 35 6.84 32.82 19.34
C PRO A 35 7.26 33.98 18.42
N LEU A 36 7.69 33.64 17.21
CA LEU A 36 8.13 34.56 16.15
C LEU A 36 7.62 34.08 14.79
N VAL A 37 7.23 35.03 13.94
CA VAL A 37 6.79 34.79 12.56
C VAL A 37 7.74 35.55 11.63
N PHE A 38 8.32 34.87 10.65
CA PHE A 38 9.10 35.50 9.59
C PHE A 38 8.24 35.68 8.36
N GLN A 39 8.38 36.83 7.71
CA GLN A 39 7.81 37.07 6.39
C GLN A 39 8.94 37.42 5.43
N LEU A 40 9.16 36.55 4.45
CA LEU A 40 10.20 36.72 3.45
C LEU A 40 9.67 37.61 2.33
N GLU A 41 10.41 38.68 2.02
CA GLU A 41 10.06 39.70 1.02
C GLU A 41 11.26 40.00 0.11
N PRO A 42 11.03 40.35 -1.17
CA PRO A 42 12.10 40.74 -2.09
C PRO A 42 12.74 42.10 -1.71
N PRO A 43 13.98 42.38 -2.15
CA PRO A 43 14.68 43.66 -1.90
C PRO A 43 14.02 44.87 -2.61
N ASP A 44 14.51 46.09 -2.34
CA ASP A 44 13.96 47.37 -2.85
C ASP A 44 14.42 47.74 -4.26
N ASP A 45 15.38 47.01 -4.83
CA ASP A 45 16.16 47.47 -5.99
C ASP A 45 15.48 47.20 -7.35
N ASP A 46 16.05 47.82 -8.40
CA ASP A 46 15.51 48.04 -9.76
C ASP A 46 14.49 47.02 -10.32
N ALA A 47 13.46 47.55 -10.99
CA ALA A 47 12.26 46.83 -11.45
C ALA A 47 12.51 45.61 -12.37
N ALA A 48 13.70 45.45 -12.95
CA ALA A 48 14.05 44.34 -13.83
C ALA A 48 14.37 43.04 -13.08
N ASP A 49 14.96 43.11 -11.87
CA ASP A 49 15.37 41.93 -11.09
C ASP A 49 14.30 41.49 -10.06
N HIS A 50 13.33 42.36 -9.78
CA HIS A 50 12.29 42.15 -8.77
C HIS A 50 11.42 40.89 -9.03
N ALA A 51 11.12 40.58 -10.30
CA ALA A 51 10.30 39.43 -10.65
C ALA A 51 11.01 38.10 -10.36
N ALA A 52 12.31 38.02 -10.64
CA ALA A 52 13.12 36.82 -10.42
C ALA A 52 13.36 36.56 -8.93
N ASP A 53 13.53 37.62 -8.14
CA ASP A 53 13.69 37.51 -6.68
C ASP A 53 12.37 37.14 -5.99
N LEU A 54 11.25 37.69 -6.47
CA LEU A 54 9.92 37.29 -5.99
C LEU A 54 9.63 35.82 -6.32
N GLU A 55 9.93 35.37 -7.54
CA GLU A 55 9.74 33.98 -7.94
C GLU A 55 10.53 33.02 -7.05
N ALA A 56 11.80 33.35 -6.79
CA ALA A 56 12.65 32.47 -6.00
C ALA A 56 12.33 32.50 -4.49
N ILE A 57 11.82 33.62 -3.95
CA ILE A 57 11.22 33.63 -2.60
C ILE A 57 10.01 32.71 -2.53
N ARG A 58 9.20 32.66 -3.60
CA ARG A 58 8.00 31.82 -3.65
C ARG A 58 8.31 30.34 -3.87
N SER A 59 9.40 29.99 -4.55
CA SER A 59 9.86 28.59 -4.67
C SER A 59 10.54 28.06 -3.42
N TRP A 60 11.20 28.93 -2.64
CA TRP A 60 12.01 28.56 -1.48
C TRP A 60 11.32 27.63 -0.46
N PRO A 61 10.03 27.79 -0.08
CA PRO A 61 9.38 26.88 0.86
C PRO A 61 9.39 25.40 0.42
N ALA A 62 9.28 25.13 -0.88
CA ALA A 62 9.33 23.77 -1.42
C ALA A 62 10.74 23.18 -1.29
N GLU A 63 11.75 23.95 -1.69
CA GLU A 63 13.16 23.56 -1.57
C GLU A 63 13.55 23.30 -0.11
N TYR A 64 13.15 24.20 0.80
CA TYR A 64 13.42 24.06 2.22
C TYR A 64 12.70 22.85 2.85
N TYR A 65 11.49 22.54 2.38
CA TYR A 65 10.81 21.32 2.78
C TYR A 65 11.58 20.08 2.35
N GLU A 66 12.00 19.98 1.09
CA GLU A 66 12.75 18.82 0.58
C GLU A 66 14.06 18.61 1.34
N GLU A 67 14.82 19.67 1.60
CA GLU A 67 16.09 19.60 2.31
C GLU A 67 15.91 19.16 3.78
N TYR A 68 14.89 19.69 4.46
CA TYR A 68 14.78 19.56 5.92
C TYR A 68 13.66 18.65 6.44
N ALA A 69 12.75 18.14 5.60
CA ALA A 69 11.63 17.30 6.06
C ALA A 69 12.09 16.02 6.78
N SER A 70 13.26 15.49 6.45
CA SER A 70 13.85 14.31 7.11
C SER A 70 14.37 14.60 8.52
N VAL A 71 14.59 15.86 8.88
CA VAL A 71 15.34 16.27 10.06
C VAL A 71 14.67 17.35 10.92
N LEU A 72 13.63 18.03 10.43
CA LEU A 72 12.85 19.07 11.12
C LEU A 72 11.35 18.85 10.98
N PRO A 73 10.52 19.18 12.00
CA PRO A 73 9.08 18.97 11.93
C PRO A 73 8.47 20.10 11.15
N ILE A 74 8.27 19.86 9.86
CA ILE A 74 7.90 20.89 8.91
C ILE A 74 6.70 20.42 8.09
N ASN A 75 5.71 21.29 7.88
CA ASN A 75 4.63 20.95 6.97
C ASN A 75 5.07 21.05 5.52
N GLU A 76 4.58 20.14 4.71
CA GLU A 76 4.64 20.26 3.25
C GLU A 76 3.96 21.58 2.84
N PRO A 77 4.61 22.42 2.03
CA PRO A 77 3.98 23.60 1.48
C PRO A 77 2.87 23.15 0.52
N CYS A 78 1.63 23.59 0.77
CA CYS A 78 0.48 23.12 0.01
C CYS A 78 0.47 23.66 -1.44
N GLY A 79 0.33 22.78 -2.44
CA GLY A 79 -0.02 23.15 -3.81
C GLY A 79 -1.51 23.48 -3.98
N THR A 80 -1.81 24.45 -4.85
CA THR A 80 -3.12 25.04 -5.23
C THR A 80 -4.35 24.34 -4.64
N ALA A 81 -4.90 24.91 -3.55
CA ALA A 81 -6.18 24.51 -3.00
C ALA A 81 -7.19 25.66 -3.08
N ASP A 82 -8.41 25.31 -3.47
CA ASP A 82 -9.60 26.15 -3.55
C ASP A 82 -9.74 27.10 -2.34
N LEU A 83 -9.72 28.40 -2.64
CA LEU A 83 -9.27 29.50 -1.77
C LEU A 83 -10.32 30.00 -0.75
N ALA A 84 -11.44 29.31 -0.59
CA ALA A 84 -12.57 29.87 0.17
C ALA A 84 -12.65 29.47 1.65
N ARG A 85 -11.97 28.40 2.12
CA ARG A 85 -12.19 27.87 3.49
C ARG A 85 -10.89 27.77 4.32
N PHE A 86 -10.67 28.77 5.18
CA PHE A 86 -9.63 28.82 6.23
C PHE A 86 -9.39 27.47 6.94
N ALA A 87 -10.46 26.78 7.32
CA ALA A 87 -10.38 25.51 8.04
C ALA A 87 -9.71 24.40 7.21
N ALA A 88 -9.99 24.32 5.91
CA ALA A 88 -9.45 23.29 5.02
C ALA A 88 -7.93 23.47 4.83
N GLU A 89 -7.50 24.71 4.58
CA GLU A 89 -6.07 25.04 4.45
C GLU A 89 -5.31 24.77 5.77
N LEU A 90 -5.90 25.16 6.91
CA LEU A 90 -5.30 24.90 8.22
C LEU A 90 -5.25 23.40 8.54
N ARG A 91 -6.22 22.61 8.07
CA ARG A 91 -6.19 21.14 8.19
C ARG A 91 -5.11 20.52 7.31
N ALA A 92 -4.87 21.06 6.11
CA ALA A 92 -3.74 20.63 5.27
C ALA A 92 -2.41 20.87 5.97
N VAL A 93 -2.21 22.06 6.58
CA VAL A 93 -1.03 22.37 7.39
C VAL A 93 -0.87 21.38 8.54
N ALA A 94 -1.95 21.05 9.26
CA ALA A 94 -1.90 20.10 10.38
C ALA A 94 -1.50 18.68 9.95
N HIS A 95 -2.04 18.15 8.84
CA HIS A 95 -1.83 16.75 8.46
C HIS A 95 -0.58 16.48 7.63
N ARG A 96 0.05 17.53 7.08
CA ARG A 96 1.23 17.39 6.20
C ARG A 96 2.57 17.65 6.89
N PHE A 97 2.61 17.59 8.22
CA PHE A 97 3.88 17.64 8.95
C PHE A 97 4.75 16.40 8.69
N SER A 98 6.03 16.64 8.43
CA SER A 98 7.08 15.62 8.40
C SER A 98 7.30 14.98 9.80
N ARG A 99 8.16 13.95 9.91
CA ARG A 99 8.29 13.08 11.12
C ARG A 99 9.66 13.14 11.85
N PRO A 100 9.96 14.11 12.73
CA PRO A 100 11.35 14.34 13.14
C PRO A 100 11.57 14.57 14.64
N ALA A 101 10.57 14.35 15.50
CA ALA A 101 10.81 14.11 16.93
C ALA A 101 10.85 12.60 17.18
N TYR A 102 12.05 12.05 17.37
CA TYR A 102 12.26 10.62 17.65
C TYR A 102 11.58 9.68 16.63
N ARG A 103 11.38 10.13 15.37
CA ARG A 103 10.64 9.44 14.30
C ARG A 103 9.17 9.12 14.63
N LEU A 104 8.58 9.79 15.62
CA LEU A 104 7.17 9.64 15.97
C LEU A 104 6.30 10.61 15.17
N PRO A 105 5.12 10.17 14.69
CA PRO A 105 4.16 11.04 14.03
C PRO A 105 3.50 12.03 15.03
N LEU A 106 3.32 13.28 14.61
CA LEU A 106 2.52 14.26 15.37
C LEU A 106 1.03 13.89 15.33
N VAL A 107 0.29 14.19 16.41
CA VAL A 107 -1.15 13.96 16.50
C VAL A 107 -1.84 15.27 16.81
N PHE A 108 -2.99 15.50 16.17
CA PHE A 108 -3.77 16.72 16.31
C PHE A 108 -5.21 16.46 16.80
N PRO A 109 -5.43 15.79 17.95
CA PRO A 109 -6.76 15.41 18.39
C PRO A 109 -7.60 16.61 18.86
N ARG A 110 -6.99 17.68 19.41
CA ARG A 110 -7.72 18.90 19.75
C ARG A 110 -8.13 19.60 18.47
N PHE A 111 -7.22 19.73 17.51
CA PHE A 111 -7.52 20.34 16.22
C PHE A 111 -8.64 19.62 15.47
N GLU A 112 -8.62 18.29 15.39
CA GLU A 112 -9.67 17.53 14.69
C GLU A 112 -11.04 17.67 15.36
N ALA A 113 -11.08 17.79 16.70
CA ALA A 113 -12.32 18.12 17.42
C ALA A 113 -12.84 19.50 17.01
N ALA A 114 -11.99 20.53 17.01
CA ALA A 114 -12.39 21.89 16.61
C ALA A 114 -12.75 21.97 15.12
N TYR A 115 -12.07 21.21 14.27
CA TYR A 115 -12.35 21.17 12.83
C TYR A 115 -13.71 20.55 12.54
N ALA A 116 -14.03 19.40 13.15
CA ALA A 116 -15.33 18.74 12.98
C ALA A 116 -16.50 19.66 13.36
N LEU A 117 -16.33 20.48 14.39
CA LEU A 117 -17.29 21.49 14.81
C LEU A 117 -17.35 22.68 13.84
N ALA A 118 -16.20 23.15 13.35
CA ALA A 118 -16.11 24.32 12.48
C ALA A 118 -16.61 24.07 11.05
N THR A 119 -16.67 22.81 10.60
CA THR A 119 -17.22 22.44 9.28
C THR A 119 -18.71 22.09 9.29
N TRP A 120 -19.36 22.20 10.45
CA TRP A 120 -20.80 21.98 10.58
C TRP A 120 -21.57 23.14 9.95
N ASP A 121 -22.48 22.87 9.01
CA ASP A 121 -23.23 23.89 8.26
C ASP A 121 -24.73 23.58 8.36
N LEU A 122 -25.48 24.45 9.05
CA LEU A 122 -26.94 24.31 9.22
C LEU A 122 -27.75 24.48 7.92
N ARG A 123 -27.08 24.75 6.79
CA ARG A 123 -27.68 24.70 5.45
C ARG A 123 -27.72 23.28 4.87
N ASP A 124 -27.02 22.33 5.49
CA ASP A 124 -27.15 20.91 5.19
C ASP A 124 -28.53 20.40 5.68
N PRO A 125 -29.38 19.82 4.80
CA PRO A 125 -30.74 19.39 5.14
C PRO A 125 -30.81 18.40 6.31
N ASP A 126 -29.83 17.51 6.42
CA ASP A 126 -29.80 16.50 7.48
C ASP A 126 -29.40 17.12 8.82
N GLN A 127 -28.48 18.08 8.79
CA GLN A 127 -28.04 18.81 9.98
C GLN A 127 -29.11 19.78 10.47
N LYS A 128 -29.89 20.37 9.56
CA LYS A 128 -31.05 21.19 9.87
C LYS A 128 -32.15 20.36 10.55
N ARG A 129 -32.43 19.16 10.05
CA ARG A 129 -33.40 18.23 10.63
C ARG A 129 -33.02 17.80 12.04
N LEU A 130 -31.74 17.51 12.29
CA LEU A 130 -31.23 17.19 13.65
C LEU A 130 -31.36 18.37 14.62
N ALA A 131 -31.20 19.61 14.13
CA ALA A 131 -31.43 20.82 14.92
C ALA A 131 -32.91 20.98 15.29
N GLU A 132 -33.83 20.71 14.35
CA GLU A 132 -35.29 20.74 14.58
C GLU A 132 -35.76 19.66 15.56
N LEU A 133 -35.08 18.50 15.61
CA LEU A 133 -35.36 17.40 16.54
C LEU A 133 -34.74 17.57 17.94
N GLY A 134 -33.91 18.59 18.16
CA GLY A 134 -33.21 18.80 19.44
C GLY A 134 -32.07 17.81 19.73
N GLU A 135 -31.74 16.93 18.78
CA GLU A 135 -30.72 15.87 18.93
C GLU A 135 -29.31 16.32 18.50
N LEU A 136 -29.19 17.54 18.00
CA LEU A 136 -27.95 18.08 17.45
C LEU A 136 -26.76 18.04 18.42
N ASP A 137 -26.98 18.30 19.72
CA ASP A 137 -25.89 18.33 20.71
C ASP A 137 -25.31 16.92 20.97
N ALA A 138 -26.16 15.89 20.93
CA ALA A 138 -25.75 14.49 21.13
C ALA A 138 -24.95 13.96 19.92
N GLU A 139 -25.45 14.21 18.71
CA GLU A 139 -24.76 13.87 17.46
C GLU A 139 -23.41 14.58 17.35
N LEU A 140 -23.36 15.86 17.74
CA LEU A 140 -22.13 16.64 17.71
C LEU A 140 -21.10 16.12 18.71
N GLU A 141 -21.55 15.72 19.90
CA GLU A 141 -20.70 15.07 20.90
C GLU A 141 -20.11 13.75 20.37
N GLU A 142 -20.90 12.95 19.67
CA GLU A 142 -20.45 11.70 19.06
C GLU A 142 -19.41 11.95 17.96
N LYS A 143 -19.68 12.84 17.00
CA LYS A 143 -18.71 13.15 15.92
C LYS A 143 -17.40 13.72 16.44
N VAL A 144 -17.43 14.52 17.51
CA VAL A 144 -16.21 15.01 18.17
C VAL A 144 -15.42 13.86 18.79
N LYS A 145 -16.08 12.92 19.49
CA LYS A 145 -15.43 11.72 20.04
C LYS A 145 -14.81 10.88 18.94
N GLU A 146 -15.54 10.63 17.87
CA GLU A 146 -15.05 9.87 16.72
C GLU A 146 -13.86 10.53 16.04
N ALA A 147 -13.90 11.86 15.82
CA ALA A 147 -12.80 12.59 15.20
C ALA A 147 -11.52 12.47 16.04
N ILE A 148 -11.64 12.58 17.36
CA ILE A 148 -10.53 12.38 18.31
C ILE A 148 -9.98 10.95 18.22
N ASP A 149 -10.86 9.95 18.17
CA ASP A 149 -10.45 8.56 18.17
C ASP A 149 -9.85 8.12 16.82
N ARG A 150 -10.41 8.58 15.69
CA ARG A 150 -9.83 8.41 14.35
C ARG A 150 -8.43 9.01 14.28
N ALA A 151 -8.24 10.24 14.77
CA ALA A 151 -6.94 10.91 14.81
C ALA A 151 -5.90 10.09 15.60
N ARG A 152 -6.31 9.41 16.67
CA ARG A 152 -5.43 8.57 17.51
C ARG A 152 -5.15 7.20 16.90
N GLN A 153 -6.14 6.55 16.29
CA GLN A 153 -6.00 5.21 15.70
C GLN A 153 -5.05 5.19 14.49
N LYS A 154 -5.02 6.27 13.70
CA LYS A 154 -4.08 6.44 12.57
C LYS A 154 -2.62 6.28 13.02
N ILE A 155 -2.29 6.77 14.22
CA ILE A 155 -0.95 6.69 14.80
C ILE A 155 -0.67 5.37 15.51
N LEU A 156 -1.64 4.74 16.17
CA LEU A 156 -1.46 3.38 16.71
C LEU A 156 -1.04 2.39 15.61
N ARG A 157 -1.59 2.54 14.41
CA ARG A 157 -1.21 1.75 13.24
C ARG A 157 0.22 2.07 12.78
N GLU A 158 0.57 3.34 12.63
CA GLU A 158 1.90 3.77 12.17
C GLU A 158 3.03 3.51 13.19
N VAL A 159 2.75 3.68 14.49
CA VAL A 159 3.68 3.37 15.58
C VAL A 159 3.82 1.86 15.76
N ARG A 160 2.76 1.06 15.62
CA ARG A 160 2.90 -0.41 15.57
C ARG A 160 3.79 -0.85 14.42
N LYS A 161 3.64 -0.26 13.23
CA LYS A 161 4.54 -0.51 12.08
C LYS A 161 5.99 -0.12 12.39
N ALA A 162 6.21 1.01 13.05
CA ALA A 162 7.55 1.49 13.41
C ALA A 162 8.20 0.66 14.55
N ILE A 163 7.44 0.27 15.57
CA ILE A 163 7.88 -0.64 16.63
C ILE A 163 8.19 -1.99 16.03
N LYS A 164 7.36 -2.50 15.11
CA LYS A 164 7.65 -3.74 14.37
C LYS A 164 8.96 -3.61 13.59
N LYS A 165 9.28 -2.45 13.00
CA LYS A 165 10.59 -2.14 12.35
C LYS A 165 11.77 -2.04 13.31
N VAL A 166 11.59 -1.55 14.54
CA VAL A 166 12.66 -1.46 15.56
C VAL A 166 12.90 -2.82 16.23
N VAL A 167 11.84 -3.60 16.47
CA VAL A 167 11.88 -4.97 16.99
C VAL A 167 12.46 -5.94 15.94
N THR A 168 12.35 -5.63 14.65
CA THR A 168 12.99 -6.40 13.56
C THR A 168 14.40 -5.92 13.22
N ASN A 169 14.94 -4.91 13.91
CA ASN A 169 16.34 -4.50 13.74
C ASN A 169 17.23 -5.30 14.71
N SER A 170 17.97 -6.26 14.17
CA SER A 170 18.68 -7.32 14.89
C SER A 170 19.75 -6.84 15.89
N TYR A 171 20.23 -5.59 15.78
CA TYR A 171 21.26 -5.03 16.67
C TYR A 171 20.74 -4.52 18.02
N LEU A 172 19.44 -4.25 18.18
CA LEU A 172 18.87 -3.69 19.41
C LEU A 172 17.96 -4.67 20.17
N GLY A 173 17.66 -5.83 19.59
CA GLY A 173 16.75 -6.82 20.18
C GLY A 173 17.22 -7.38 21.52
N ASN A 174 18.53 -7.63 21.67
CA ASN A 174 19.04 -8.36 22.85
C ASN A 174 19.35 -7.47 24.06
N LEU A 175 19.44 -6.14 23.90
CA LEU A 175 19.64 -5.20 24.99
C LEU A 175 18.37 -4.43 25.38
N ALA A 176 17.31 -4.52 24.56
CA ALA A 176 16.15 -3.66 24.67
C ALA A 176 14.84 -4.37 24.97
N SER A 177 14.80 -5.66 25.31
CA SER A 177 13.57 -6.31 25.79
C SER A 177 13.02 -5.61 27.05
N GLY A 178 13.91 -5.23 27.99
CA GLY A 178 13.55 -4.44 29.17
C GLY A 178 13.21 -2.97 28.85
N ILE A 179 13.93 -2.32 27.93
CA ILE A 179 13.74 -0.90 27.61
C ILE A 179 12.55 -0.68 26.66
N VAL A 180 12.29 -1.60 25.74
CA VAL A 180 11.14 -1.58 24.82
C VAL A 180 9.88 -2.03 25.54
N GLY A 181 9.95 -3.00 26.46
CA GLY A 181 8.84 -3.32 27.37
C GLY A 181 8.45 -2.13 28.25
N LEU A 182 9.45 -1.40 28.77
CA LEU A 182 9.23 -0.17 29.53
C LEU A 182 8.74 0.98 28.63
N ALA A 183 9.21 1.08 27.38
CA ALA A 183 8.69 2.04 26.40
C ALA A 183 7.25 1.72 25.99
N ILE A 184 6.89 0.46 25.76
CA ILE A 184 5.53 0.00 25.46
C ILE A 184 4.61 0.21 26.67
N GLY A 185 5.10 -0.05 27.90
CA GLY A 185 4.38 0.24 29.15
C GLY A 185 4.16 1.74 29.36
N VAL A 186 5.18 2.57 29.07
CA VAL A 186 5.10 4.03 29.14
C VAL A 186 4.19 4.58 28.02
N PHE A 187 4.19 4.04 26.80
CA PHE A 187 3.30 4.43 25.70
C PHE A 187 1.86 3.93 25.90
N GLY A 188 1.67 2.75 26.49
CA GLY A 188 0.38 2.25 26.97
C GLY A 188 -0.19 3.13 28.09
N ALA A 189 0.68 3.66 28.96
CA ALA A 189 0.32 4.66 29.97
C ALA A 189 -0.03 6.03 29.38
N PHE A 190 0.41 6.35 28.14
CA PHE A 190 -0.06 7.50 27.36
C PHE A 190 -1.39 7.25 26.60
N ARG A 191 -2.22 6.28 27.04
CA ARG A 191 -3.67 6.30 26.78
C ARG A 191 -4.31 7.53 27.42
N VAL A 192 -4.10 8.68 26.78
CA VAL A 192 -4.81 9.92 27.11
C VAL A 192 -6.26 9.70 26.67
N ARG A 193 -7.10 9.19 27.56
CA ARG A 193 -8.54 8.97 27.32
C ARG A 193 -9.18 10.27 26.77
N ALA A 194 -10.23 10.19 25.94
CA ALA A 194 -10.88 11.34 25.29
C ALA A 194 -11.18 12.51 26.25
N HIS A 195 -11.51 12.20 27.52
CA HIS A 195 -11.75 13.19 28.57
C HIS A 195 -10.58 14.15 28.85
N TRP A 196 -9.31 13.76 28.61
CA TRP A 196 -8.16 14.68 28.79
C TRP A 196 -8.03 15.70 27.66
N THR A 197 -8.39 15.33 26.43
CA THR A 197 -8.47 16.27 25.30
C THR A 197 -9.59 17.28 25.55
N LEU A 198 -10.76 16.79 25.99
CA LEU A 198 -11.91 17.64 26.36
C LEU A 198 -11.61 18.53 27.58
N ARG A 199 -10.79 18.07 28.53
CA ARG A 199 -10.35 18.89 29.68
C ARG A 199 -9.56 20.13 29.26
N TRP A 200 -8.81 20.07 28.16
CA TRP A 200 -8.13 21.27 27.62
C TRP A 200 -9.16 22.32 27.21
N TYR A 201 -10.20 21.90 26.50
CA TYR A 201 -11.29 22.80 26.14
C TYR A 201 -11.99 23.36 27.39
N ARG A 202 -12.42 22.51 28.34
CA ARG A 202 -13.11 22.95 29.57
C ARG A 202 -12.32 23.94 30.43
N LYS A 203 -10.98 23.86 30.45
CA LYS A 203 -10.13 24.65 31.36
C LYS A 203 -9.32 25.76 30.72
N LYS A 204 -9.02 25.67 29.41
CA LYS A 204 -8.02 26.54 28.75
C LYS A 204 -8.53 27.23 27.49
N ALA A 205 -9.59 26.72 26.85
CA ALA A 205 -10.15 27.37 25.66
C ALA A 205 -11.15 28.49 26.03
N PHE A 206 -11.82 28.39 27.19
CA PHE A 206 -12.87 29.31 27.63
C PHE A 206 -12.49 30.07 28.92
N LYS A 207 -13.03 31.28 29.09
CA LYS A 207 -12.80 32.13 30.28
C LYS A 207 -13.48 31.58 31.55
N ARG A 208 -14.56 30.80 31.41
CA ARG A 208 -15.26 30.12 32.52
C ARG A 208 -15.06 28.60 32.42
N PRO A 209 -14.81 27.90 33.54
CA PRO A 209 -14.68 26.45 33.52
C PRO A 209 -16.05 25.80 33.27
N LEU A 210 -16.17 25.02 32.19
CA LEU A 210 -17.38 24.27 31.84
C LEU A 210 -17.38 22.90 32.55
N GLY A 211 -18.49 22.51 33.17
CA GLY A 211 -18.60 21.36 34.07
C GLY A 211 -18.77 20.03 33.33
N THR A 212 -19.63 19.99 32.33
CA THR A 212 -20.00 18.75 31.59
C THR A 212 -19.46 18.73 30.15
N THR A 213 -19.56 17.57 29.46
CA THR A 213 -19.22 17.49 28.02
C THR A 213 -20.28 18.19 27.18
N GLU A 214 -21.53 18.04 27.56
CA GLU A 214 -22.69 18.65 26.93
C GLU A 214 -22.61 20.19 26.96
N GLU A 215 -22.29 20.80 28.12
CA GLU A 215 -22.04 22.24 28.23
C GLU A 215 -20.87 22.70 27.34
N LEU A 216 -19.84 21.87 27.23
CA LEU A 216 -18.69 22.17 26.38
C LEU A 216 -19.06 22.14 24.90
N VAL A 217 -19.81 21.13 24.46
CA VAL A 217 -20.27 20.99 23.07
C VAL A 217 -21.23 22.12 22.72
N ARG A 218 -22.13 22.49 23.63
CA ARG A 218 -23.05 23.63 23.48
C ARG A 218 -22.34 24.97 23.35
N GLU A 219 -21.34 25.25 24.19
CA GLU A 219 -20.58 26.50 24.11
C GLU A 219 -19.66 26.54 22.86
N LEU A 220 -19.07 25.40 22.48
CA LEU A 220 -18.32 25.27 21.22
C LEU A 220 -19.23 25.47 20.01
N ARG A 221 -20.45 24.93 20.02
CA ARG A 221 -21.48 25.14 19.01
C ARG A 221 -21.87 26.62 18.93
N ARG A 222 -22.11 27.28 20.06
CA ARG A 222 -22.41 28.72 20.11
C ARG A 222 -21.33 29.55 19.41
N LEU A 223 -20.05 29.31 19.72
CA LEU A 223 -18.94 30.02 19.10
C LEU A 223 -18.73 29.70 17.61
N LEU A 224 -18.96 28.44 17.20
CA LEU A 224 -18.60 27.93 15.88
C LEU A 224 -19.76 27.89 14.87
N ILE A 225 -21.02 28.01 15.31
CA ILE A 225 -22.21 27.84 14.47
C ILE A 225 -23.12 29.09 14.50
N GLU A 226 -23.32 29.75 15.65
CA GLU A 226 -24.21 30.93 15.73
C GLU A 226 -23.53 32.22 15.21
N PRO A 227 -24.22 33.05 14.41
CA PRO A 227 -23.71 34.34 13.97
C PRO A 227 -24.04 35.42 15.02
N GLY A 228 -23.06 35.87 15.82
CA GLY A 228 -23.36 36.99 16.75
C GLY A 228 -22.38 37.31 17.88
N GLY A 229 -21.09 36.99 17.79
CA GLY A 229 -20.11 37.51 18.75
C GLY A 229 -19.61 38.88 18.31
N GLU A 230 -19.80 39.93 19.12
CA GLU A 230 -19.23 41.26 18.86
C GLU A 230 -17.71 41.17 18.61
N PRO A 231 -17.18 41.88 17.60
CA PRO A 231 -15.76 41.84 17.28
C PRO A 231 -14.97 42.50 18.42
N SER A 232 -14.36 41.68 19.29
CA SER A 232 -13.22 42.15 20.09
C SER A 232 -12.16 42.62 19.10
N GLY A 233 -11.66 43.86 19.22
CA GLY A 233 -10.93 44.66 18.21
C GLY A 233 -9.66 44.09 17.53
N SER A 234 -9.68 42.83 17.10
CA SER A 234 -8.75 42.10 16.26
C SER A 234 -9.51 41.60 15.02
N SER A 235 -8.95 41.76 13.82
CA SER A 235 -9.58 41.42 12.52
C SER A 235 -9.76 39.90 12.27
N VAL A 236 -9.57 39.05 13.28
CA VAL A 236 -9.62 37.58 13.18
C VAL A 236 -10.84 37.07 13.91
N GLY A 237 -11.64 36.22 13.26
CA GLY A 237 -12.86 35.65 13.86
C GLY A 237 -12.55 34.64 14.97
N GLU A 238 -13.44 34.53 15.96
CA GLU A 238 -13.27 33.64 17.12
C GLU A 238 -13.11 32.17 16.71
N LYS A 239 -13.78 31.75 15.62
CA LYS A 239 -13.69 30.40 15.04
C LYS A 239 -12.28 30.10 14.54
N GLU A 240 -11.68 31.05 13.83
CA GLU A 240 -10.34 30.94 13.24
C GLU A 240 -9.28 30.88 14.35
N LEU A 241 -9.45 31.71 15.38
CA LEU A 241 -8.59 31.75 16.55
C LEU A 241 -8.66 30.45 17.37
N LEU A 242 -9.84 29.84 17.51
CA LEU A 242 -10.02 28.58 18.23
C LEU A 242 -9.31 27.42 17.53
N LEU A 243 -9.44 27.30 16.20
CA LEU A 243 -8.77 26.27 15.40
C LEU A 243 -7.24 26.37 15.53
N VAL A 244 -6.69 27.58 15.43
CA VAL A 244 -5.24 27.80 15.57
C VAL A 244 -4.77 27.52 17.00
N LYS A 245 -5.53 27.92 18.03
CA LYS A 245 -5.21 27.58 19.43
C LYS A 245 -5.21 26.06 19.66
N ALA A 246 -6.14 25.32 19.05
CA ALA A 246 -6.20 23.86 19.14
C ALA A 246 -4.98 23.21 18.47
N LEU A 247 -4.60 23.68 17.27
CA LEU A 247 -3.38 23.25 16.58
C LEU A 247 -2.13 23.45 17.46
N LEU A 248 -1.94 24.67 17.97
CA LEU A 248 -0.78 25.02 18.81
C LEU A 248 -0.76 24.24 20.14
N ALA A 249 -1.93 23.94 20.71
CA ALA A 249 -2.04 23.14 21.91
C ALA A 249 -1.66 21.67 21.67
N ASP A 250 -1.97 21.12 20.50
CA ASP A 250 -1.55 19.78 20.11
C ASP A 250 -0.04 19.71 19.87
N VAL A 251 0.53 20.71 19.20
CA VAL A 251 1.98 20.87 19.10
C VAL A 251 2.60 20.95 20.50
N ASP A 252 2.13 21.81 21.40
CA ASP A 252 2.69 21.89 22.75
C ASP A 252 2.52 20.60 23.56
N ALA A 253 1.38 19.92 23.43
CA ALA A 253 1.14 18.66 24.14
C ALA A 253 2.10 17.56 23.68
N HIS A 254 2.34 17.47 22.37
CA HIS A 254 3.24 16.50 21.76
C HIS A 254 4.70 16.76 22.15
N TYR A 255 5.15 18.02 22.06
CA TYR A 255 6.56 18.37 22.27
C TYR A 255 6.93 18.77 23.71
N GLY A 256 5.96 19.23 24.50
CA GLY A 256 6.20 19.86 25.80
C GLY A 256 6.59 18.90 26.93
N LEU A 257 6.30 17.61 26.80
CA LEU A 257 6.71 16.58 27.77
C LEU A 257 8.19 16.19 27.58
N LEU A 258 8.61 16.04 26.32
CA LEU A 258 9.95 15.57 25.92
C LEU A 258 11.02 16.67 25.99
N ARG A 259 10.62 17.95 25.99
CA ARG A 259 11.56 19.08 26.07
C ARG A 259 12.21 19.26 27.45
N ARG A 260 11.68 18.64 28.53
CA ARG A 260 12.38 18.60 29.84
C ARG A 260 13.77 17.94 29.73
N LEU A 261 13.97 17.06 28.74
CA LEU A 261 15.23 16.37 28.45
C LEU A 261 16.14 17.10 27.43
N ASN A 262 15.77 18.31 26.98
CA ASN A 262 16.61 19.25 26.23
C ASN A 262 17.15 18.79 24.85
N ARG A 263 16.50 17.84 24.16
CA ARG A 263 17.00 17.20 22.92
C ARG A 263 16.16 17.36 21.64
N VAL A 264 15.01 18.04 21.66
CA VAL A 264 14.08 18.10 20.51
C VAL A 264 14.15 19.42 19.75
N ARG A 265 14.15 19.34 18.41
CA ARG A 265 14.19 20.48 17.46
C ARG A 265 12.83 21.20 17.42
N ARG A 266 12.83 22.50 17.07
CA ARG A 266 11.59 23.29 17.01
C ARG A 266 10.83 22.95 15.71
N PRO A 267 9.50 22.77 15.76
CA PRO A 267 8.69 22.65 14.55
C PRO A 267 8.70 23.94 13.73
N VAL A 268 8.53 23.80 12.42
CA VAL A 268 8.45 24.87 11.44
C VAL A 268 7.10 24.80 10.74
N ILE A 269 6.43 25.94 10.59
CA ILE A 269 5.22 26.09 9.77
C ILE A 269 5.57 26.95 8.56
N LEU A 270 5.44 26.40 7.35
CA LEU A 270 5.59 27.10 6.08
C LEU A 270 4.22 27.56 5.56
N LEU A 271 4.08 28.85 5.26
CA LEU A 271 2.89 29.49 4.70
C LEU A 271 3.26 30.27 3.43
N PRO A 272 3.38 29.61 2.26
CA PRO A 272 3.74 30.29 1.03
C PRO A 272 2.64 31.25 0.54
N ASP A 273 3.03 32.36 -0.06
CA ASP A 273 2.19 33.28 -0.85
C ASP A 273 1.03 33.90 -0.05
N VAL A 274 1.31 34.45 1.14
CA VAL A 274 0.26 35.04 2.00
C VAL A 274 -0.34 36.33 1.43
N ASP A 275 0.27 36.92 0.42
CA ASP A 275 -0.28 38.02 -0.38
C ASP A 275 -1.29 37.54 -1.42
N LEU A 276 -1.05 36.38 -2.04
CA LEU A 276 -1.93 35.82 -3.09
C LEU A 276 -3.03 34.91 -2.56
N VAL A 277 -2.84 34.33 -1.37
CA VAL A 277 -3.73 33.32 -0.80
C VAL A 277 -4.39 33.86 0.48
N PRO A 278 -5.63 34.37 0.40
CA PRO A 278 -6.32 34.98 1.54
C PRO A 278 -6.45 34.05 2.75
N ALA A 279 -6.66 32.75 2.52
CA ALA A 279 -6.75 31.77 3.61
C ALA A 279 -5.43 31.66 4.40
N ARG A 280 -4.27 31.65 3.73
CA ARG A 280 -2.95 31.59 4.38
C ARG A 280 -2.61 32.88 5.11
N ARG A 281 -3.02 34.04 4.57
CA ARG A 281 -2.95 35.32 5.28
C ARG A 281 -3.73 35.27 6.59
N LYS A 282 -4.98 34.81 6.53
CA LYS A 282 -5.82 34.63 7.72
C LYS A 282 -5.20 33.66 8.73
N ILE A 283 -4.59 32.56 8.28
CA ILE A 283 -3.88 31.62 9.16
C ILE A 283 -2.70 32.30 9.86
N ARG A 284 -1.87 33.03 9.12
CA ARG A 284 -0.74 33.81 9.68
C ARG A 284 -1.23 34.83 10.72
N ASP A 285 -2.28 35.57 10.41
CA ASP A 285 -2.83 36.59 11.30
C ASP A 285 -3.49 35.97 12.54
N ALA A 286 -4.17 34.83 12.40
CA ALA A 286 -4.71 34.07 13.51
C ALA A 286 -3.62 33.46 14.41
N LEU A 287 -2.48 33.05 13.85
CA LEU A 287 -1.29 32.63 14.61
C LEU A 287 -0.72 33.79 15.42
N LEU A 288 -0.57 34.97 14.82
CA LEU A 288 -0.14 36.19 15.51
C LEU A 288 -1.09 36.54 16.66
N ALA A 289 -2.40 36.55 16.41
CA ALA A 289 -3.41 36.82 17.42
C ALA A 289 -3.39 35.79 18.58
N ALA A 290 -3.23 34.50 18.25
CA ALA A 290 -3.10 33.44 19.26
C ALA A 290 -1.86 33.64 20.15
N TYR A 291 -0.74 34.05 19.55
CA TYR A 291 0.49 34.35 20.27
C TYR A 291 0.38 35.57 21.19
N GLU A 292 -0.45 36.56 20.86
CA GLU A 292 -0.71 37.71 21.71
C GLU A 292 -1.66 37.39 22.88
N HIS A 293 -2.77 36.69 22.62
CA HIS A 293 -3.92 36.63 23.55
C HIS A 293 -4.20 35.27 24.21
N GLY A 294 -3.60 34.15 23.76
CA GLY A 294 -4.01 32.83 24.28
C GLY A 294 -2.93 31.76 24.40
N SER A 295 -1.74 31.97 23.85
CA SER A 295 -0.67 30.95 23.80
C SER A 295 0.55 31.27 24.65
N ARG A 296 0.53 32.31 25.49
CA ARG A 296 1.68 32.73 26.34
C ARG A 296 2.19 31.63 27.29
N GLY A 297 1.33 30.67 27.65
CA GLY A 297 1.68 29.54 28.52
C GLY A 297 2.17 28.27 27.81
N LEU A 298 2.28 28.27 26.47
CA LEU A 298 2.81 27.11 25.75
C LEU A 298 4.32 26.97 26.02
N ARG A 299 4.79 25.73 26.13
CA ARG A 299 6.20 25.37 26.34
C ARG A 299 6.96 25.27 25.03
N VAL A 300 6.25 25.03 23.92
CA VAL A 300 6.79 24.90 22.57
C VAL A 300 6.01 25.78 21.61
N HIS A 301 6.75 26.60 20.85
CA HIS A 301 6.21 27.42 19.78
C HIS A 301 6.88 27.00 18.48
N PRO A 302 6.11 26.72 17.41
CA PRO A 302 6.67 26.55 16.09
C PRO A 302 7.27 27.87 15.59
N VAL A 303 8.28 27.78 14.74
CA VAL A 303 8.76 28.91 13.94
C VAL A 303 7.87 28.98 12.70
N VAL A 304 7.23 30.12 12.46
CA VAL A 304 6.38 30.29 11.27
C VAL A 304 7.17 31.08 10.23
N VAL A 305 7.20 30.61 9.00
CA VAL A 305 7.82 31.28 7.85
C VAL A 305 6.77 31.44 6.76
N ALA A 306 6.50 32.68 6.39
CA ALA A 306 5.60 33.06 5.31
C ALA A 306 6.36 33.74 4.17
N THR A 307 5.85 33.66 2.95
CA THR A 307 6.39 34.38 1.78
C THR A 307 5.35 35.37 1.25
N SER A 308 5.79 36.54 0.82
CA SER A 308 4.91 37.62 0.32
C SER A 308 5.67 38.48 -0.68
N ALA A 309 4.98 39.10 -1.63
CA ALA A 309 5.50 40.31 -2.28
C ALA A 309 5.79 41.39 -1.23
N ARG A 310 6.73 42.28 -1.53
CA ARG A 310 7.15 43.33 -0.61
C ARG A 310 5.98 44.20 -0.20
N GLY A 311 5.72 44.31 1.11
CA GLY A 311 4.55 45.01 1.64
C GLY A 311 3.19 44.46 1.16
N GLY A 312 3.13 43.32 0.46
CA GLY A 312 1.90 42.75 -0.11
C GLY A 312 0.95 42.16 0.94
N ALA A 313 1.48 41.84 2.13
CA ALA A 313 0.70 41.31 3.22
C ALA A 313 1.08 41.99 4.56
N PRO A 314 0.77 43.29 4.75
CA PRO A 314 1.13 44.02 5.96
C PRO A 314 0.34 43.49 7.17
N VAL A 315 0.93 43.65 8.36
CA VAL A 315 0.26 43.37 9.64
C VAL A 315 -0.61 44.56 10.06
N ALA A 316 -1.71 44.27 10.75
CA ALA A 316 -2.69 45.29 11.12
C ALA A 316 -2.17 46.32 12.14
N ARG A 317 -1.22 45.96 13.02
CA ARG A 317 -0.65 46.85 14.06
C ARG A 317 0.80 46.51 14.37
N GLY A 318 1.58 47.52 14.75
CA GLY A 318 2.95 47.37 15.26
C GLY A 318 3.94 46.79 14.24
N ALA A 319 3.84 47.15 12.95
CA ALA A 319 4.76 46.65 11.93
C ALA A 319 6.23 46.90 12.33
N ASN A 320 7.09 45.91 12.09
CA ASN A 320 8.53 46.05 12.29
C ASN A 320 9.20 46.45 10.98
N PRO A 321 10.32 47.20 11.03
CA PRO A 321 11.12 47.44 9.84
C PRO A 321 11.68 46.12 9.28
N PRO A 322 11.88 46.00 7.96
CA PRO A 322 12.52 44.84 7.35
C PRO A 322 13.97 44.73 7.79
N VAL A 323 14.47 43.49 7.90
CA VAL A 323 15.84 43.19 8.32
C VAL A 323 16.50 42.20 7.37
N SER A 324 17.83 42.25 7.23
CA SER A 324 18.55 41.26 6.42
C SER A 324 18.80 39.95 7.20
N PRO A 325 18.99 38.80 6.51
CA PRO A 325 19.30 37.52 7.18
C PRO A 325 20.51 37.58 8.12
N GLY A 326 21.54 38.38 7.79
CA GLY A 326 22.75 38.54 8.60
C GLY A 326 22.52 39.28 9.93
N GLU A 327 21.46 40.10 10.01
CA GLU A 327 21.14 40.91 11.18
C GLU A 327 20.20 40.22 12.17
N LEU A 328 19.57 39.10 11.77
CA LEU A 328 18.61 38.35 12.59
C LEU A 328 19.14 38.01 13.99
N ALA A 329 20.43 37.70 14.09
CA ALA A 329 21.08 37.39 15.36
C ALA A 329 21.04 38.54 16.38
N LYS A 330 21.08 39.78 15.89
CA LYS A 330 21.03 41.02 16.69
C LYS A 330 19.59 41.51 16.86
N GLU A 331 18.80 41.49 15.78
CA GLU A 331 17.47 42.08 15.76
C GLU A 331 16.41 41.26 16.51
N ILE A 332 16.51 39.93 16.53
CA ILE A 332 15.54 39.09 17.25
C ILE A 332 15.56 39.38 18.77
N PRO A 333 16.72 39.38 19.47
CA PRO A 333 16.77 39.80 20.87
C PRO A 333 16.28 41.24 21.10
N ALA A 334 16.65 42.17 20.21
CA ALA A 334 16.27 43.58 20.31
C ALA A 334 14.76 43.78 20.19
N LEU A 335 14.10 43.08 19.26
CA LEU A 335 12.65 43.07 19.11
C LEU A 335 11.94 42.65 20.42
N PHE A 336 12.40 41.57 21.04
CA PHE A 336 11.79 41.11 22.30
C PHE A 336 12.05 42.04 23.48
N ALA A 337 13.20 42.71 23.52
CA ALA A 337 13.50 43.73 24.52
C ALA A 337 12.58 44.96 24.35
N ARG A 338 12.50 45.52 23.13
CA ARG A 338 11.60 46.63 22.78
C ARG A 338 10.15 46.32 23.16
N ARG A 339 9.67 45.13 22.77
CA ARG A 339 8.31 44.69 23.12
C ARG A 339 8.07 44.61 24.62
N LYS A 340 9.05 44.12 25.40
CA LYS A 340 8.92 44.01 26.85
C LYS A 340 8.78 45.39 27.47
N GLU A 341 9.62 46.33 27.06
CA GLU A 341 9.59 47.73 27.49
C GLU A 341 8.27 48.42 27.11
N THR A 342 7.79 48.27 25.87
CA THR A 342 6.49 48.83 25.46
C THR A 342 5.34 48.27 26.29
N ILE A 343 5.35 46.98 26.61
CA ILE A 343 4.32 46.37 27.48
C ILE A 343 4.38 46.94 28.91
N GLU A 344 5.58 47.12 29.46
CA GLU A 344 5.77 47.75 30.78
C GLU A 344 5.28 49.21 30.76
N ASN A 345 5.54 49.97 29.69
CA ASN A 345 5.05 51.34 29.50
C ASN A 345 3.52 51.41 29.35
N ILE A 346 2.90 50.48 28.62
CA ILE A 346 1.43 50.40 28.51
C ILE A 346 0.80 50.11 29.88
N ILE A 347 1.39 49.21 30.67
CA ILE A 347 0.94 48.94 32.04
C ILE A 347 1.05 50.21 32.91
N ALA A 348 2.04 51.06 32.65
CA ALA A 348 2.23 52.35 33.29
C ALA A 348 1.39 53.51 32.68
N GLY A 349 0.48 53.23 31.74
CA GLY A 349 -0.44 54.22 31.16
C GLY A 349 -0.03 54.81 29.80
N GLY A 350 1.05 54.32 29.18
CA GLY A 350 1.46 54.70 27.83
C GLY A 350 0.56 54.13 26.73
N ALA A 351 0.58 54.77 25.55
CA ALA A 351 -0.28 54.41 24.40
C ALA A 351 0.49 53.84 23.19
N ASP A 352 1.79 53.56 23.34
CA ASP A 352 2.63 53.11 22.23
C ASP A 352 2.17 51.75 21.66
N PRO A 353 2.13 51.58 20.33
CA PRO A 353 1.75 50.31 19.73
C PRO A 353 2.83 49.25 20.00
N VAL A 354 2.44 48.11 20.57
CA VAL A 354 3.36 46.99 20.81
C VAL A 354 3.93 46.50 19.47
N PRO A 355 5.27 46.49 19.28
CA PRO A 355 5.89 45.97 18.06
C PRO A 355 5.44 44.53 17.78
N SER A 356 5.18 44.15 16.53
CA SER A 356 4.60 42.86 16.14
C SER A 356 5.57 41.70 16.39
N ARG A 357 5.05 40.47 16.45
CA ARG A 357 5.88 39.24 16.42
C ARG A 357 6.24 38.82 15.00
N LEU A 358 5.69 39.49 13.99
CA LEU A 358 6.07 39.32 12.60
C LEU A 358 7.29 40.19 12.30
N LEU A 359 8.37 39.58 11.84
CA LEU A 359 9.58 40.26 11.41
C LEU A 359 9.72 40.08 9.89
N PRO A 360 9.58 41.15 9.09
CA PRO A 360 9.86 41.09 7.66
C PRO A 360 11.36 40.89 7.44
N VAL A 361 11.72 39.98 6.53
CA VAL A 361 13.11 39.67 6.18
C VAL A 361 13.29 39.91 4.69
N THR A 362 14.12 40.89 4.34
CA THR A 362 14.44 41.20 2.95
C THR A 362 15.70 40.45 2.54
N LEU A 363 15.61 39.72 1.44
CA LEU A 363 16.71 38.91 0.93
C LEU A 363 17.63 39.76 0.03
N GLY A 364 18.55 40.50 0.64
CA GLY A 364 19.59 41.27 -0.07
C GLY A 364 21.00 40.66 0.04
N SER A 365 21.95 41.20 -0.73
CA SER A 365 23.37 40.83 -0.78
C SER A 365 24.14 41.27 0.49
N GLY A 366 23.88 40.62 1.62
CA GLY A 366 24.68 40.75 2.83
C GLY A 366 25.90 39.81 2.83
N PRO A 367 27.01 40.15 3.52
CA PRO A 367 28.21 39.32 3.55
C PRO A 367 27.96 37.96 4.24
N ALA A 368 28.47 36.89 3.60
CA ALA A 368 28.23 35.51 4.02
C ALA A 368 28.76 35.17 5.43
N PRO A 369 28.02 34.36 6.22
CA PRO A 369 28.54 33.85 7.48
C PRO A 369 29.70 32.87 7.24
N SER A 370 30.84 33.13 7.86
CA SER A 370 32.08 32.37 7.64
C SER A 370 31.91 30.86 7.95
N PRO A 371 32.48 29.95 7.12
CA PRO A 371 32.44 28.52 7.37
C PRO A 371 33.24 28.14 8.63
N PRO A 372 32.89 27.03 9.31
CA PRO A 372 33.54 26.67 10.57
C PRO A 372 34.99 26.25 10.38
N ARG A 373 35.92 27.02 10.94
CA ARG A 373 37.29 26.55 11.19
C ARG A 373 37.26 25.46 12.27
N ARG A 374 37.75 24.26 11.93
CA ARG A 374 38.08 23.19 12.88
C ARG A 374 39.46 23.49 13.46
N GLY A 375 39.55 23.69 14.76
CA GLY A 375 40.81 23.74 15.50
C GLY A 375 40.67 22.89 16.77
N PRO A 376 41.68 22.08 17.14
CA PRO A 376 41.65 21.28 18.35
C PRO A 376 41.97 22.17 19.56
N GLY A 377 41.35 21.89 20.70
CA GLY A 377 41.56 22.58 21.97
C GLY A 377 41.76 21.59 23.13
N PRO A 378 42.34 22.04 24.26
CA PRO A 378 43.33 21.30 25.05
C PRO A 378 42.73 20.40 26.15
N LEU A 379 41.75 19.56 25.81
CA LEU A 379 41.13 18.60 26.74
C LEU A 379 41.21 17.14 26.27
N THR A 380 42.11 16.84 25.32
CA THR A 380 42.21 15.52 24.66
C THR A 380 43.02 14.47 25.44
N LEU A 381 43.80 14.84 26.45
CA LEU A 381 44.67 13.88 27.15
C LEU A 381 43.95 12.99 28.18
N THR A 382 42.82 13.41 28.74
CA THR A 382 42.06 12.59 29.70
C THR A 382 40.99 11.72 29.03
N THR A 383 40.54 12.08 27.83
CA THR A 383 39.57 11.29 27.04
C THR A 383 40.20 10.16 26.26
N GLU A 384 41.47 10.28 25.86
CA GLU A 384 42.15 9.26 25.05
C GLU A 384 42.50 8.00 25.86
N LEU A 385 42.85 8.14 27.15
CA LEU A 385 43.11 7.00 28.04
C LEU A 385 41.85 6.17 28.37
N LEU A 386 40.70 6.83 28.55
CA LEU A 386 39.42 6.16 28.78
C LEU A 386 38.84 5.56 27.49
N ALA A 387 39.09 6.19 26.34
CA ALA A 387 38.73 5.64 25.04
C ALA A 387 39.59 4.41 24.69
N LEU A 388 40.90 4.42 24.99
CA LEU A 388 41.78 3.29 24.72
C LEU A 388 41.47 2.09 25.62
N ALA A 389 41.17 2.31 26.90
CA ALA A 389 40.70 1.25 27.80
C ALA A 389 39.32 0.70 27.37
N GLY A 390 38.41 1.57 26.93
CA GLY A 390 37.11 1.17 26.39
C GLY A 390 37.22 0.39 25.07
N VAL A 391 38.14 0.77 24.20
CA VAL A 391 38.41 0.08 22.92
C VAL A 391 39.10 -1.26 23.17
N LEU A 392 40.06 -1.35 24.10
CA LEU A 392 40.70 -2.62 24.45
C LEU A 392 39.72 -3.59 25.12
N CYS A 393 38.83 -3.10 25.99
CA CYS A 393 37.73 -3.91 26.53
C CYS A 393 36.71 -4.33 25.46
N PHE A 394 36.42 -3.47 24.48
CA PHE A 394 35.52 -3.78 23.38
C PHE A 394 36.13 -4.79 22.40
N VAL A 395 37.43 -4.70 22.11
CA VAL A 395 38.16 -5.66 21.27
C VAL A 395 38.31 -7.00 22.00
N ALA A 396 38.62 -7.01 23.29
CA ALA A 396 38.62 -8.24 24.08
C ALA A 396 37.21 -8.89 24.16
N TYR A 397 36.15 -8.07 24.29
CA TYR A 397 34.76 -8.53 24.26
C TYR A 397 34.35 -9.09 22.88
N ALA A 398 34.79 -8.45 21.80
CA ALA A 398 34.49 -8.86 20.42
C ALA A 398 35.27 -10.10 19.95
N VAL A 399 36.43 -10.38 20.54
CA VAL A 399 37.25 -11.58 20.22
C VAL A 399 36.82 -12.80 21.05
N ILE A 400 36.27 -12.60 22.25
CA ILE A 400 35.88 -13.70 23.16
C ILE A 400 34.44 -14.20 22.93
N LEU A 401 33.55 -13.38 22.35
CA LEU A 401 32.17 -13.78 22.03
C LEU A 401 31.89 -13.63 20.52
N PRO A 402 31.63 -14.72 19.78
CA PRO A 402 31.29 -14.62 18.37
C PRO A 402 29.98 -13.82 18.17
N PRO A 403 29.85 -13.04 17.08
CA PRO A 403 28.63 -12.30 16.81
C PRO A 403 27.44 -13.26 16.61
N PRO A 404 26.23 -12.91 17.08
CA PRO A 404 25.05 -13.73 16.85
C PRO A 404 24.71 -13.73 15.36
N GLU A 405 24.38 -14.91 14.82
CA GLU A 405 23.96 -15.09 13.43
C GLU A 405 22.77 -14.17 13.06
N PRO A 406 22.70 -13.65 11.81
CA PRO A 406 21.53 -12.90 11.36
C PRO A 406 20.26 -13.72 11.58
N ALA A 407 19.14 -13.07 11.92
CA ALA A 407 17.84 -13.72 12.10
C ALA A 407 17.58 -14.67 10.92
N SER A 408 17.72 -15.97 11.17
CA SER A 408 17.74 -16.95 10.09
C SER A 408 16.33 -17.04 9.50
N CYS A 409 16.24 -17.16 8.18
CA CYS A 409 14.97 -17.41 7.49
C CYS A 409 14.46 -18.83 7.72
N GLY A 410 15.05 -19.58 8.64
CA GLY A 410 14.98 -21.03 8.69
C GLY A 410 16.02 -21.69 7.78
N GLU A 411 16.13 -23.01 7.91
CA GLU A 411 17.05 -23.82 7.12
C GLU A 411 16.73 -23.72 5.62
N GLY A 412 17.77 -23.77 4.79
CA GLY A 412 17.62 -23.66 3.33
C GLY A 412 17.30 -22.26 2.79
N LEU A 413 17.06 -21.27 3.66
CA LEU A 413 16.64 -19.92 3.27
C LEU A 413 17.66 -18.86 3.70
N VAL A 414 17.78 -17.80 2.91
CA VAL A 414 18.69 -16.68 3.14
C VAL A 414 17.96 -15.34 3.06
N VAL A 415 18.36 -14.39 3.91
CA VAL A 415 17.83 -13.02 3.89
C VAL A 415 18.44 -12.25 2.72
N MET A 416 17.60 -11.70 1.85
CA MET A 416 17.98 -10.81 0.73
C MET A 416 17.09 -9.57 0.72
N GLY A 417 17.66 -8.44 1.17
CA GLY A 417 16.90 -7.21 1.37
C GLY A 417 15.82 -7.42 2.44
N ALA A 418 14.55 -7.28 2.06
CA ALA A 418 13.39 -7.51 2.93
C ALA A 418 12.75 -8.89 2.74
N ASP A 419 13.35 -9.79 1.95
CA ASP A 419 12.78 -11.10 1.65
C ASP A 419 13.66 -12.24 2.16
N CYS A 420 13.01 -13.35 2.53
CA CYS A 420 13.65 -14.64 2.64
C CYS A 420 13.57 -15.33 1.28
N ILE A 421 14.69 -15.78 0.73
CA ILE A 421 14.75 -16.50 -0.55
C ILE A 421 15.49 -17.83 -0.38
N GLY A 422 15.31 -18.76 -1.31
CA GLY A 422 16.03 -20.03 -1.30
C GLY A 422 15.08 -21.21 -1.49
N VAL A 423 15.49 -22.37 -1.00
CA VAL A 423 14.78 -23.64 -1.19
C VAL A 423 14.60 -24.30 0.17
N SER A 424 13.36 -24.64 0.49
CA SER A 424 12.96 -25.34 1.71
C SER A 424 12.31 -26.66 1.36
N ASP A 425 12.62 -27.72 2.09
CA ASP A 425 12.02 -29.05 1.94
C ASP A 425 10.96 -29.34 3.01
N GLY A 426 10.47 -28.28 3.66
CA GLY A 426 9.52 -28.32 4.78
C GLY A 426 10.14 -27.81 6.09
N THR A 427 11.46 -27.86 6.24
CA THR A 427 12.18 -27.41 7.45
C THR A 427 12.20 -25.89 7.62
N GLY A 428 12.47 -25.14 6.55
CA GLY A 428 12.47 -23.68 6.53
C GLY A 428 11.07 -23.10 6.34
N VAL A 429 10.34 -22.81 7.41
CA VAL A 429 8.94 -22.35 7.36
C VAL A 429 8.83 -20.86 7.02
N LEU A 430 8.22 -20.56 5.87
CA LEU A 430 7.86 -19.21 5.46
C LEU A 430 6.47 -18.82 6.00
N MET A 431 6.29 -17.54 6.36
CA MET A 431 5.05 -17.01 6.97
C MET A 431 4.51 -17.87 8.14
N PRO A 432 5.35 -18.22 9.14
CA PRO A 432 4.95 -19.12 10.23
C PRO A 432 3.83 -18.55 11.13
N ASP A 433 3.52 -17.26 11.01
CA ASP A 433 2.44 -16.57 11.71
C ASP A 433 1.07 -16.72 11.03
N LEU A 434 0.98 -17.34 9.86
CA LEU A 434 -0.29 -17.70 9.22
C LEU A 434 -0.72 -19.12 9.61
N ASP A 435 -1.91 -19.25 10.18
CA ASP A 435 -2.52 -20.56 10.48
C ASP A 435 -2.56 -21.45 9.22
N GLY A 436 -2.10 -22.70 9.32
CA GLY A 436 -1.98 -23.64 8.21
C GLY A 436 -0.58 -23.73 7.59
N MET A 437 0.24 -22.67 7.67
CA MET A 437 1.59 -22.67 7.04
C MET A 437 2.55 -23.62 7.77
N ARG A 438 2.55 -23.63 9.10
CA ARG A 438 3.41 -24.56 9.86
C ARG A 438 2.98 -26.00 9.61
N GLU A 439 1.68 -26.24 9.58
CA GLU A 439 1.08 -27.54 9.38
C GLU A 439 1.44 -28.11 8.01
N VAL A 440 1.29 -27.35 6.93
CA VAL A 440 1.61 -27.84 5.59
C VAL A 440 3.12 -28.04 5.39
N PHE A 441 3.98 -27.17 5.93
CA PHE A 441 5.43 -27.36 5.85
C PHE A 441 5.90 -28.61 6.60
N ALA A 442 5.41 -28.84 7.82
CA ALA A 442 5.71 -30.05 8.58
C ALA A 442 5.22 -31.33 7.88
N ARG A 443 4.09 -31.23 7.15
CA ARG A 443 3.56 -32.35 6.35
C ARG A 443 4.43 -32.67 5.14
N ILE A 444 4.92 -31.64 4.44
CA ILE A 444 5.89 -31.79 3.35
C ILE A 444 7.18 -32.45 3.86
N GLU A 445 7.72 -31.97 4.98
CA GLU A 445 8.90 -32.54 5.61
C GLU A 445 8.69 -34.03 5.96
N THR A 446 7.58 -34.35 6.62
CA THR A 446 7.23 -35.72 7.00
C THR A 446 7.17 -36.63 5.79
N GLU A 447 6.54 -36.17 4.71
CA GLU A 447 6.37 -36.95 3.50
C GLU A 447 7.68 -37.13 2.73
N ASN A 448 8.52 -36.08 2.67
CA ASN A 448 9.87 -36.13 2.14
C ASN A 448 10.75 -37.13 2.91
N ASN A 449 10.69 -37.12 4.24
CA ASN A 449 11.45 -38.05 5.09
C ASN A 449 10.98 -39.50 4.91
N ARG A 450 9.67 -39.72 4.73
CA ARG A 450 9.09 -41.06 4.52
C ARG A 450 9.61 -41.74 3.25
N ILE A 451 9.90 -40.98 2.20
CA ILE A 451 10.37 -41.52 0.92
C ILE A 451 11.89 -41.42 0.73
N ALA A 452 12.63 -40.83 1.67
CA ALA A 452 14.06 -40.52 1.52
C ALA A 452 14.96 -41.74 1.23
N ALA A 453 14.58 -42.94 1.70
CA ALA A 453 15.30 -44.18 1.45
C ALA A 453 14.94 -44.86 0.10
N LYS A 454 13.99 -44.31 -0.66
CA LYS A 454 13.58 -44.83 -1.97
C LYS A 454 14.25 -44.03 -3.09
N PRO A 455 14.44 -44.60 -4.29
CA PRO A 455 14.75 -43.82 -5.48
C PRO A 455 13.60 -42.84 -5.76
N TYR A 456 13.87 -41.54 -5.64
CA TYR A 456 12.87 -40.48 -5.80
C TYR A 456 13.30 -39.46 -6.85
N ALA A 457 12.32 -38.73 -7.38
CA ALA A 457 12.56 -37.52 -8.17
C ALA A 457 12.20 -36.29 -7.33
N THR A 458 12.99 -35.21 -7.44
CA THR A 458 12.65 -33.93 -6.81
C THR A 458 11.83 -33.07 -7.78
N VAL A 459 10.67 -32.62 -7.31
CA VAL A 459 9.84 -31.60 -7.95
C VAL A 459 9.88 -30.35 -7.10
N ALA A 460 10.23 -29.22 -7.69
CA ALA A 460 10.29 -27.94 -6.99
C ALA A 460 9.06 -27.09 -7.30
N LEU A 461 8.30 -26.66 -6.29
CA LEU A 461 7.30 -25.61 -6.43
C LEU A 461 7.99 -24.24 -6.35
N MET A 462 8.07 -23.50 -7.46
CA MET A 462 8.65 -22.16 -7.50
C MET A 462 7.58 -21.08 -7.59
N ILE A 463 7.34 -20.39 -6.48
CA ILE A 463 6.40 -19.26 -6.35
C ILE A 463 6.92 -18.28 -5.27
N PRO A 464 6.52 -16.98 -5.27
CA PRO A 464 6.76 -16.10 -4.14
C PRO A 464 6.02 -16.64 -2.91
N LEU A 465 6.77 -17.06 -1.91
CA LEU A 465 6.24 -17.74 -0.71
C LEU A 465 6.06 -16.79 0.48
N GLN A 466 5.98 -15.48 0.23
CA GLN A 466 5.81 -14.48 1.26
C GLN A 466 5.08 -13.22 0.78
N SER A 467 4.26 -12.65 1.65
CA SER A 467 3.61 -11.35 1.45
C SER A 467 3.22 -10.71 2.79
N ASP A 468 3.12 -9.39 2.81
CA ASP A 468 2.54 -8.61 3.90
C ASP A 468 1.04 -8.32 3.68
N ILE A 469 0.48 -8.69 2.52
CA ILE A 469 -0.93 -8.50 2.18
C ILE A 469 -1.75 -9.74 2.60
N PRO A 470 -2.74 -9.62 3.52
CA PRO A 470 -3.48 -10.77 4.04
C PRO A 470 -4.17 -11.63 2.97
N ALA A 471 -4.74 -11.02 1.93
CA ALA A 471 -5.37 -11.74 0.84
C ALA A 471 -4.37 -12.60 0.04
N VAL A 472 -3.16 -12.06 -0.21
CA VAL A 472 -2.09 -12.76 -0.93
C VAL A 472 -1.49 -13.88 -0.08
N ARG A 473 -1.31 -13.65 1.23
CA ARG A 473 -0.84 -14.68 2.19
C ARG A 473 -1.71 -15.94 2.16
N LYS A 474 -3.04 -15.76 2.13
CA LYS A 474 -3.99 -16.88 2.01
C LYS A 474 -3.88 -17.62 0.68
N GLN A 475 -3.63 -16.90 -0.42
CA GLN A 475 -3.43 -17.54 -1.74
C GLN A 475 -2.17 -18.40 -1.75
N ILE A 476 -1.07 -17.88 -1.20
CA ILE A 476 0.19 -18.62 -1.09
C ILE A 476 -0.03 -19.91 -0.27
N LEU A 477 -0.79 -19.84 0.83
CA LEU A 477 -1.17 -21.02 1.59
C LEU A 477 -1.95 -22.03 0.74
N SER A 478 -2.98 -21.60 -0.01
CA SER A 478 -3.74 -22.45 -0.93
C SER A 478 -2.82 -23.13 -1.97
N GLU A 479 -1.85 -22.41 -2.52
CA GLU A 479 -0.89 -22.95 -3.51
C GLU A 479 0.03 -24.02 -2.87
N VAL A 480 0.60 -23.75 -1.69
CA VAL A 480 1.46 -24.73 -0.98
C VAL A 480 0.66 -25.96 -0.56
N GLN A 481 -0.58 -25.80 -0.07
CA GLN A 481 -1.47 -26.90 0.26
C GLN A 481 -1.79 -27.75 -0.98
N GLY A 482 -2.11 -27.12 -2.12
CA GLY A 482 -2.35 -27.82 -3.38
C GLY A 482 -1.15 -28.67 -3.81
N ALA A 483 0.06 -28.11 -3.74
CA ALA A 483 1.30 -28.83 -4.08
C ALA A 483 1.52 -30.07 -3.19
N TYR A 484 1.36 -29.92 -1.87
CA TYR A 484 1.48 -31.05 -0.94
C TYR A 484 0.42 -32.13 -1.18
N LEU A 485 -0.83 -31.76 -1.46
CA LEU A 485 -1.90 -32.73 -1.71
C LEU A 485 -1.59 -33.60 -2.94
N ALA A 486 -0.97 -33.02 -3.98
CA ALA A 486 -0.51 -33.76 -5.13
C ALA A 486 0.70 -34.67 -4.82
N GLN A 487 1.64 -34.21 -3.97
CA GLN A 487 2.72 -35.06 -3.46
C GLN A 487 2.17 -36.26 -2.70
N LEU A 488 1.20 -36.03 -1.81
CA LEU A 488 0.56 -37.08 -1.03
C LEU A 488 -0.11 -38.12 -1.94
N GLN A 489 -0.77 -37.67 -3.02
CA GLN A 489 -1.35 -38.56 -4.02
C GLN A 489 -0.28 -39.32 -4.82
N ALA A 490 0.82 -38.66 -5.20
CA ALA A 490 1.91 -39.25 -5.98
C ALA A 490 2.70 -40.31 -5.21
N ASN A 491 2.65 -40.28 -3.88
CA ASN A 491 3.48 -41.14 -3.03
C ASN A 491 2.70 -42.26 -2.33
N THR A 492 1.44 -42.51 -2.72
CA THR A 492 0.69 -43.65 -2.19
C THR A 492 1.36 -44.99 -2.57
N PRO A 493 1.14 -46.09 -1.82
CA PRO A 493 1.79 -47.37 -2.12
C PRO A 493 1.52 -47.91 -3.54
N ASP A 494 0.31 -47.67 -4.06
CA ASP A 494 -0.12 -48.13 -5.38
C ASP A 494 0.15 -47.09 -6.50
N ALA A 495 0.79 -45.97 -6.18
CA ALA A 495 1.18 -44.97 -7.16
C ALA A 495 2.34 -45.46 -8.04
N ALA A 496 2.39 -44.94 -9.27
CA ALA A 496 3.48 -45.21 -10.20
C ALA A 496 4.80 -44.61 -9.69
N LYS A 497 5.92 -45.28 -9.96
CA LYS A 497 7.26 -44.79 -9.65
C LYS A 497 7.66 -43.61 -10.57
N PRO A 498 8.57 -42.72 -10.13
CA PRO A 498 9.14 -42.65 -8.79
C PRO A 498 8.23 -41.84 -7.85
N PRO A 499 8.31 -42.06 -6.52
CA PRO A 499 7.79 -41.10 -5.57
C PRO A 499 8.50 -39.75 -5.71
N ILE A 500 7.82 -38.69 -5.26
CA ILE A 500 8.28 -37.31 -5.38
C ILE A 500 8.69 -36.74 -4.04
N ARG A 501 9.90 -36.17 -4.01
CA ARG A 501 10.34 -35.20 -3.00
C ARG A 501 9.90 -33.81 -3.45
N LEU A 502 9.03 -33.17 -2.68
CA LEU A 502 8.56 -31.81 -2.96
C LEU A 502 9.43 -30.80 -2.22
N VAL A 503 9.97 -29.82 -2.95
CA VAL A 503 10.66 -28.67 -2.35
C VAL A 503 10.01 -27.37 -2.76
N LEU A 504 10.11 -26.37 -1.90
CA LEU A 504 9.51 -25.05 -2.03
C LEU A 504 10.61 -24.03 -2.32
N ALA A 505 10.64 -23.50 -3.53
CA ALA A 505 11.62 -22.53 -4.00
C ALA A 505 11.03 -21.11 -3.98
N ASN A 506 11.51 -20.24 -3.09
CA ASN A 506 11.06 -18.86 -2.98
C ASN A 506 11.98 -17.91 -3.76
N PRO A 507 11.53 -17.29 -4.87
CA PRO A 507 12.31 -16.31 -5.64
C PRO A 507 12.23 -14.89 -5.07
N GLY A 508 11.60 -14.70 -3.89
CA GLY A 508 11.27 -13.39 -3.36
C GLY A 508 10.02 -12.80 -4.00
N ARG A 509 9.59 -11.63 -3.51
CA ARG A 509 8.40 -10.97 -4.08
C ARG A 509 8.66 -10.54 -5.51
N ASP A 510 7.64 -10.64 -6.34
CA ASP A 510 7.69 -10.25 -7.77
C ASP A 510 8.76 -11.01 -8.57
N TYR A 511 9.23 -12.18 -8.08
CA TYR A 511 10.30 -12.98 -8.66
C TYR A 511 11.68 -12.29 -8.73
N ARG A 512 11.86 -11.14 -8.07
CA ARG A 512 13.07 -10.29 -8.23
C ARG A 512 14.41 -10.97 -7.96
N TYR A 513 14.44 -12.09 -7.24
CA TYR A 513 15.66 -12.84 -6.93
C TYR A 513 15.68 -14.24 -7.57
N TRP A 514 14.92 -14.46 -8.64
CA TRP A 514 14.80 -15.76 -9.31
C TRP A 514 16.15 -16.39 -9.64
N GLN A 515 17.14 -15.62 -10.13
CA GLN A 515 18.47 -16.11 -10.50
C GLN A 515 19.16 -16.80 -9.31
N LYS A 516 19.13 -16.16 -8.14
CA LYS A 516 19.75 -16.70 -6.93
C LYS A 516 19.02 -17.94 -6.45
N THR A 517 17.69 -17.92 -6.47
CA THR A 517 16.88 -19.07 -6.07
C THR A 517 17.07 -20.26 -7.00
N VAL A 518 17.15 -20.06 -8.32
CA VAL A 518 17.48 -21.13 -9.27
C VAL A 518 18.89 -21.68 -9.00
N GLY A 519 19.87 -20.82 -8.71
CA GLY A 519 21.22 -21.25 -8.32
C GLY A 519 21.23 -22.11 -7.05
N TYR A 520 20.47 -21.73 -6.01
CA TYR A 520 20.32 -22.56 -4.82
C TYR A 520 19.62 -23.88 -5.11
N LEU A 521 18.60 -23.84 -5.95
CA LEU A 521 17.82 -25.01 -6.32
C LEU A 521 18.68 -26.04 -7.05
N THR A 522 19.43 -25.64 -8.07
CA THR A 522 20.28 -26.57 -8.83
C THR A 522 21.48 -27.07 -8.04
N ALA A 523 22.02 -26.27 -7.13
CA ALA A 523 23.14 -26.66 -6.28
C ALA A 523 22.76 -27.65 -5.17
N ARG A 524 21.54 -27.54 -4.62
CA ARG A 524 21.10 -28.35 -3.46
C ARG A 524 20.25 -29.56 -3.83
N GLU A 525 19.68 -29.57 -5.02
CA GLU A 525 18.74 -30.60 -5.46
C GLU A 525 19.28 -31.40 -6.66
N PRO A 526 20.22 -32.34 -6.44
CA PRO A 526 20.79 -33.15 -7.54
C PRO A 526 19.74 -34.07 -8.20
N GLN A 527 18.69 -34.44 -7.45
CA GLN A 527 17.56 -35.22 -7.97
C GLN A 527 16.46 -34.35 -8.59
N LEU A 528 16.68 -33.04 -8.78
CA LEU A 528 15.72 -32.16 -9.45
C LEU A 528 15.44 -32.63 -10.88
N ARG A 529 14.17 -32.93 -11.17
CA ARG A 529 13.70 -33.33 -12.50
C ARG A 529 12.73 -32.34 -13.11
N VAL A 530 11.92 -31.65 -12.30
CA VAL A 530 10.91 -30.71 -12.79
C VAL A 530 10.81 -29.52 -11.85
N VAL A 531 10.69 -28.31 -12.41
CA VAL A 531 10.23 -27.14 -11.66
C VAL A 531 8.78 -26.87 -12.03
N ALA A 532 7.90 -26.93 -11.04
CA ALA A 532 6.47 -26.70 -11.18
C ALA A 532 6.06 -25.39 -10.49
N GLY A 533 4.91 -24.84 -10.84
CA GLY A 533 4.38 -23.63 -10.20
C GLY A 533 4.40 -22.45 -11.16
N PHE A 534 4.99 -21.32 -10.76
CA PHE A 534 4.87 -20.04 -11.44
C PHE A 534 3.44 -19.47 -11.41
N ASN A 535 3.24 -18.41 -10.63
CA ASN A 535 1.92 -17.88 -10.28
C ASN A 535 1.69 -16.40 -10.64
N LEU A 536 2.70 -15.72 -11.21
CA LEU A 536 2.62 -14.33 -11.67
C LEU A 536 3.26 -14.21 -13.05
N SER A 537 2.53 -13.70 -14.05
CA SER A 537 3.11 -13.43 -15.38
C SER A 537 3.84 -12.09 -15.38
N LEU A 538 5.10 -12.10 -14.94
CA LEU A 538 6.01 -10.95 -14.91
C LEU A 538 7.23 -11.22 -15.77
N THR A 539 7.95 -10.17 -16.17
CA THR A 539 9.15 -10.34 -17.00
C THR A 539 10.21 -11.16 -16.28
N ASP A 540 10.36 -11.01 -14.96
CA ASP A 540 11.26 -11.84 -14.16
C ASP A 540 10.83 -13.31 -14.11
N THR A 541 9.53 -13.59 -14.07
CA THR A 541 9.02 -14.96 -14.17
C THR A 541 9.33 -15.57 -15.54
N TRP A 542 9.17 -14.78 -16.60
CA TRP A 542 9.50 -15.19 -17.97
C TRP A 542 10.98 -15.56 -18.07
N ASN A 543 11.86 -14.69 -17.56
CA ASN A 543 13.31 -14.92 -17.53
C ASN A 543 13.67 -16.18 -16.73
N ALA A 544 13.02 -16.41 -15.59
CA ALA A 544 13.24 -17.60 -14.78
C ALA A 544 12.87 -18.88 -15.52
N MET A 545 11.70 -18.92 -16.16
CA MET A 545 11.25 -20.09 -16.94
C MET A 545 12.15 -20.32 -18.16
N HIS A 546 12.53 -19.25 -18.85
CA HIS A 546 13.43 -19.33 -20.00
C HIS A 546 14.78 -19.90 -19.59
N HIS A 547 15.38 -19.39 -18.51
CA HIS A 547 16.65 -19.89 -18.00
C HIS A 547 16.58 -21.35 -17.57
N LEU A 548 15.54 -21.74 -16.83
CA LEU A 548 15.34 -23.13 -16.40
C LEU A 548 15.22 -24.09 -17.59
N THR A 549 14.42 -23.75 -18.60
CA THR A 549 14.14 -24.63 -19.74
C THR A 549 15.22 -24.60 -20.80
N LYS A 550 15.63 -23.40 -21.25
CA LYS A 550 16.54 -23.19 -22.37
C LYS A 550 18.01 -23.38 -21.97
N ASP A 551 18.43 -22.76 -20.88
CA ASP A 551 19.85 -22.75 -20.49
C ASP A 551 20.22 -23.96 -19.64
N LEU A 552 19.34 -24.38 -18.73
CA LEU A 552 19.59 -25.48 -17.79
C LEU A 552 18.97 -26.82 -18.21
N GLY A 553 18.12 -26.84 -19.24
CA GLY A 553 17.45 -28.04 -19.71
C GLY A 553 16.53 -28.70 -18.67
N ILE A 554 16.02 -27.92 -17.72
CA ILE A 554 15.11 -28.40 -16.66
C ILE A 554 13.66 -28.22 -17.14
N PRO A 555 12.88 -29.31 -17.27
CA PRO A 555 11.46 -29.23 -17.59
C PRO A 555 10.68 -28.34 -16.62
N VAL A 556 9.74 -27.57 -17.16
CA VAL A 556 8.88 -26.67 -16.40
C VAL A 556 7.42 -27.03 -16.57
N VAL A 557 6.70 -27.21 -15.45
CA VAL A 557 5.24 -27.31 -15.43
C VAL A 557 4.63 -26.00 -14.91
N ALA A 558 4.12 -25.20 -15.84
CA ALA A 558 3.59 -23.87 -15.58
C ALA A 558 2.13 -23.91 -15.08
N GLY A 559 1.90 -23.22 -13.98
CA GLY A 559 0.62 -22.98 -13.32
C GLY A 559 0.00 -21.66 -13.76
N LEU A 560 -0.23 -20.74 -12.83
CA LEU A 560 -1.07 -19.53 -13.03
C LEU A 560 -0.39 -18.38 -13.81
N VAL A 561 0.61 -18.68 -14.63
CA VAL A 561 1.19 -17.75 -15.61
C VAL A 561 0.32 -17.69 -16.87
N THR A 562 -0.76 -16.91 -16.82
CA THR A 562 -1.77 -16.90 -17.89
C THR A 562 -1.41 -16.04 -19.10
N SER A 563 -0.38 -15.21 -19.06
CA SER A 563 0.00 -14.39 -20.22
C SER A 563 0.34 -15.24 -21.46
N THR A 564 -0.03 -14.75 -22.66
CA THR A 564 0.17 -15.43 -23.94
C THR A 564 1.64 -15.60 -24.32
N ASP A 565 2.52 -14.71 -23.89
CA ASP A 565 3.97 -14.79 -24.14
C ASP A 565 4.71 -15.84 -23.28
N PHE A 566 3.99 -16.51 -22.37
CA PHE A 566 4.44 -17.71 -21.65
C PHE A 566 4.02 -19.01 -22.37
N ALA A 567 3.52 -18.92 -23.60
CA ALA A 567 3.19 -20.08 -24.43
C ALA A 567 4.28 -20.27 -25.51
N ASN A 568 4.58 -21.52 -25.84
CA ASN A 568 5.38 -21.80 -27.05
C ASN A 568 4.50 -21.62 -28.29
N PRO A 569 5.06 -21.20 -29.44
CA PRO A 569 4.30 -21.13 -30.69
C PRO A 569 3.74 -22.51 -31.10
N GLU A 570 2.51 -22.56 -31.60
CA GLU A 570 1.90 -23.77 -32.19
C GLU A 570 2.42 -23.98 -33.62
N THR A 571 3.67 -24.41 -33.76
CA THR A 571 4.34 -24.66 -35.04
C THR A 571 5.08 -25.99 -35.03
N GLN A 572 5.54 -26.50 -36.17
CA GLN A 572 6.37 -27.71 -36.18
C GLN A 572 7.85 -27.41 -35.83
N ASP A 573 8.32 -26.19 -36.08
CA ASP A 573 9.69 -25.78 -35.77
C ASP A 573 9.85 -25.53 -34.25
N ARG A 574 10.38 -26.53 -33.53
CA ARG A 574 10.66 -26.44 -32.09
C ARG A 574 11.95 -25.69 -31.75
N SER A 575 12.78 -25.33 -32.73
CA SER A 575 14.04 -24.60 -32.47
C SER A 575 13.78 -23.19 -31.91
N ARG A 576 12.62 -22.62 -32.27
CA ARG A 576 12.14 -21.29 -31.87
C ARG A 576 11.37 -21.27 -30.56
N ASP A 577 11.18 -22.42 -29.92
CA ASP A 577 10.45 -22.47 -28.66
C ASP A 577 11.23 -21.68 -27.59
N PRO A 578 10.61 -20.64 -26.98
CA PRO A 578 11.21 -19.91 -25.88
C PRO A 578 11.34 -20.79 -24.63
N PHE A 579 10.50 -21.80 -24.47
CA PHE A 579 10.51 -22.70 -23.33
C PHE A 579 10.53 -24.18 -23.74
N PRO A 580 11.65 -24.73 -24.25
CA PRO A 580 11.73 -26.14 -24.58
C PRO A 580 11.52 -27.02 -23.33
N GLY A 581 10.58 -27.96 -23.36
CA GLY A 581 10.22 -28.74 -22.17
C GLY A 581 9.25 -28.02 -21.21
N LEU A 582 8.43 -27.11 -21.76
CA LEU A 582 7.27 -26.55 -21.08
C LEU A 582 6.10 -27.53 -21.11
N ALA A 583 5.38 -27.60 -20.01
CA ALA A 583 4.02 -28.11 -19.95
C ALA A 583 3.16 -27.11 -19.18
N ARG A 584 2.09 -26.63 -19.80
CA ARG A 584 1.27 -25.57 -19.24
C ARG A 584 -0.12 -26.08 -18.90
N VAL A 585 -0.53 -25.88 -17.64
CA VAL A 585 -1.78 -26.41 -17.10
C VAL A 585 -2.97 -25.51 -17.36
N VAL A 586 -2.75 -24.19 -17.43
CA VAL A 586 -3.82 -23.19 -17.57
C VAL A 586 -3.82 -22.51 -18.93
N SER A 587 -5.01 -22.23 -19.46
CA SER A 587 -5.19 -21.49 -20.71
C SER A 587 -4.61 -20.08 -20.64
N THR A 588 -4.24 -19.55 -21.79
CA THR A 588 -3.76 -18.16 -21.94
C THR A 588 -4.85 -17.14 -21.64
N SER A 589 -4.47 -15.89 -21.30
CA SER A 589 -5.40 -14.78 -21.08
C SER A 589 -6.28 -14.53 -22.32
N LYS A 590 -5.73 -14.75 -23.52
CA LYS A 590 -6.49 -14.74 -24.77
C LYS A 590 -7.56 -15.82 -24.80
N GLU A 591 -7.21 -17.07 -24.57
CA GLU A 591 -8.17 -18.19 -24.55
C GLU A 591 -9.21 -18.04 -23.44
N GLN A 592 -8.82 -17.46 -22.30
CA GLN A 592 -9.74 -17.14 -21.20
C GLN A 592 -10.77 -16.09 -21.59
N ALA A 593 -10.32 -15.01 -22.23
CA ALA A 593 -11.22 -14.00 -22.78
C ALA A 593 -12.12 -14.60 -23.86
N GLU A 594 -11.59 -15.41 -24.78
CA GLU A 594 -12.38 -16.06 -25.83
C GLU A 594 -13.44 -17.01 -25.26
N ALA A 595 -13.09 -17.87 -24.31
CA ALA A 595 -14.02 -18.78 -23.66
C ALA A 595 -15.17 -18.02 -22.98
N LEU A 596 -14.84 -16.95 -22.24
CA LEU A 596 -15.83 -16.12 -21.56
C LEU A 596 -16.76 -15.42 -22.56
N LEU A 597 -16.20 -14.73 -23.56
CA LEU A 597 -16.96 -13.97 -24.55
C LEU A 597 -17.81 -14.86 -25.47
N ARG A 598 -17.39 -16.11 -25.74
CA ARG A 598 -18.19 -17.10 -26.48
C ARG A 598 -19.30 -17.70 -25.63
N SER A 599 -19.08 -17.83 -24.31
CA SER A 599 -20.07 -18.40 -23.39
C SER A 599 -21.33 -17.53 -23.24
N ASP A 600 -21.19 -16.22 -23.39
CA ASP A 600 -22.30 -15.28 -23.46
C ASP A 600 -22.03 -14.19 -24.53
N PRO A 601 -22.67 -14.29 -25.71
CA PRO A 601 -22.52 -13.32 -26.79
C PRO A 601 -22.86 -11.88 -26.39
N LYS A 602 -23.64 -11.64 -25.33
CA LYS A 602 -23.91 -10.29 -24.82
C LYS A 602 -22.65 -9.61 -24.31
N LEU A 603 -21.72 -10.39 -23.74
CA LEU A 603 -20.43 -9.89 -23.26
C LEU A 603 -19.52 -9.47 -24.41
N ALA A 604 -19.68 -10.06 -25.60
CA ALA A 604 -18.88 -9.82 -26.79
C ALA A 604 -19.31 -8.59 -27.62
N GLY A 605 -20.27 -7.78 -27.14
CA GLY A 605 -21.03 -6.82 -27.95
C GLY A 605 -20.53 -5.37 -28.04
N ALA A 606 -21.29 -4.60 -28.84
CA ALA A 606 -21.02 -3.25 -29.35
C ALA A 606 -20.90 -2.16 -28.28
N GLU A 607 -21.44 -2.30 -27.06
CA GLU A 607 -21.42 -1.24 -26.05
C GLU A 607 -20.38 -1.52 -24.95
N SER A 608 -19.11 -1.61 -25.35
CA SER A 608 -18.00 -1.93 -24.45
C SER A 608 -16.95 -0.83 -24.37
N ALA A 609 -16.44 -0.58 -23.17
CA ALA A 609 -15.25 0.24 -22.92
C ALA A 609 -14.07 -0.63 -22.49
N LEU A 610 -12.85 -0.28 -22.88
CA LEU A 610 -11.63 -0.90 -22.40
C LEU A 610 -10.96 0.00 -21.36
N VAL A 611 -10.70 -0.55 -20.18
CA VAL A 611 -9.86 0.06 -19.13
C VAL A 611 -8.65 -0.83 -18.94
N ALA A 612 -7.45 -0.33 -19.25
CA ALA A 612 -6.25 -1.15 -19.30
C ALA A 612 -5.08 -0.56 -18.52
N ASP A 613 -4.43 -1.42 -17.73
CA ASP A 613 -3.15 -1.13 -17.12
C ASP A 613 -2.04 -1.21 -18.20
N ILE A 614 -1.14 -0.25 -18.17
CA ILE A 614 0.03 -0.16 -19.04
C ILE A 614 1.34 -0.26 -18.24
N ARG A 615 1.30 -0.70 -16.97
CA ARG A 615 2.49 -0.90 -16.15
C ARG A 615 3.56 -1.70 -16.91
N PRO A 616 4.80 -1.17 -17.01
CA PRO A 616 5.87 -1.87 -17.69
C PRO A 616 6.21 -3.18 -16.96
N LEU A 617 6.72 -4.15 -17.71
CA LEU A 617 7.17 -5.45 -17.21
C LEU A 617 6.08 -6.36 -16.62
N ASP A 618 4.80 -5.97 -16.73
CA ASP A 618 3.67 -6.82 -16.40
C ASP A 618 3.07 -7.49 -17.64
N ASN A 619 3.48 -8.73 -17.87
CA ASN A 619 3.05 -9.51 -19.02
C ASN A 619 1.56 -9.89 -18.92
N TYR A 620 1.04 -10.11 -17.70
CA TYR A 620 -0.39 -10.41 -17.49
C TYR A 620 -1.27 -9.26 -17.96
N ASP A 621 -1.01 -8.04 -17.47
CA ASP A 621 -1.78 -6.84 -17.79
C ASP A 621 -1.71 -6.55 -19.31
N LYS A 622 -0.52 -6.66 -19.90
CA LYS A 622 -0.32 -6.57 -21.35
C LYS A 622 -1.14 -7.59 -22.12
N SER A 623 -1.04 -8.88 -21.78
CA SER A 623 -1.71 -9.95 -22.52
C SER A 623 -3.23 -9.86 -22.42
N LEU A 624 -3.77 -9.46 -21.26
CA LEU A 624 -5.19 -9.26 -21.08
C LEU A 624 -5.70 -8.04 -21.88
N ARG A 625 -4.92 -6.95 -21.92
CA ARG A 625 -5.21 -5.79 -22.77
C ARG A 625 -5.23 -6.16 -24.24
N ASP A 626 -4.21 -6.89 -24.71
CA ASP A 626 -4.11 -7.32 -26.11
C ASP A 626 -5.31 -8.22 -26.50
N ALA A 627 -5.70 -9.15 -25.61
CA ALA A 627 -6.86 -10.01 -25.80
C ALA A 627 -8.18 -9.23 -25.92
N PHE A 628 -8.41 -8.27 -25.02
CA PHE A 628 -9.63 -7.45 -25.06
C PHE A 628 -9.64 -6.43 -26.19
N THR A 629 -8.47 -5.95 -26.61
CA THR A 629 -8.33 -5.09 -27.80
C THR A 629 -8.73 -5.86 -29.06
N GLU A 630 -8.18 -7.07 -29.25
CA GLU A 630 -8.53 -7.92 -30.39
C GLU A 630 -10.02 -8.30 -30.36
N ALA A 631 -10.56 -8.62 -29.18
CA ALA A 631 -11.97 -8.92 -29.01
C ALA A 631 -12.92 -7.78 -29.41
N ARG A 632 -12.46 -6.52 -29.41
CA ARG A 632 -13.24 -5.33 -29.85
C ARG A 632 -13.05 -4.99 -31.32
N LYS A 633 -12.02 -5.53 -31.98
CA LYS A 633 -11.66 -5.20 -33.36
C LYS A 633 -12.81 -5.53 -34.34
N GLY A 634 -13.10 -4.59 -35.24
CA GLY A 634 -14.13 -4.75 -36.27
C GLY A 634 -15.58 -4.72 -35.77
N LYS A 635 -15.82 -4.49 -34.48
CA LYS A 635 -17.18 -4.39 -33.91
C LYS A 635 -17.67 -2.94 -33.99
N LYS A 636 -18.76 -2.70 -34.70
CA LYS A 636 -19.39 -1.36 -34.79
C LYS A 636 -19.99 -0.99 -33.43
N GLY A 637 -19.84 0.28 -33.01
CA GLY A 637 -20.47 0.83 -31.81
C GLY A 637 -19.63 0.78 -30.53
N THR A 638 -18.40 0.22 -30.56
CA THR A 638 -17.50 0.03 -29.40
C THR A 638 -17.18 1.35 -28.70
N GLY A 639 -18.06 1.73 -27.77
CA GLY A 639 -18.08 3.02 -27.12
C GLY A 639 -16.79 3.37 -26.38
N VAL A 640 -16.55 4.68 -26.30
CA VAL A 640 -15.45 5.39 -25.61
C VAL A 640 -14.06 4.99 -26.07
N GLN A 641 -13.20 6.00 -26.16
CA GLN A 641 -11.76 5.82 -26.32
C GLN A 641 -11.23 4.89 -25.21
N ASP A 642 -10.25 4.04 -25.57
CA ASP A 642 -9.56 3.20 -24.62
C ASP A 642 -8.96 4.04 -23.49
N MET A 643 -9.24 3.64 -22.26
CA MET A 643 -8.80 4.33 -21.06
C MET A 643 -7.63 3.58 -20.44
N THR A 644 -6.46 4.18 -20.45
CA THR A 644 -5.24 3.54 -19.95
C THR A 644 -4.75 4.18 -18.66
N TYR A 645 -4.28 3.37 -17.72
CA TYR A 645 -3.63 3.83 -16.49
C TYR A 645 -2.33 3.05 -16.26
N GLU A 646 -1.42 3.61 -15.47
CA GLU A 646 -0.20 2.92 -15.08
C GLU A 646 -0.22 2.71 -13.56
N SER A 647 -0.28 1.44 -13.12
CA SER A 647 -0.14 1.15 -11.70
C SER A 647 1.32 1.24 -11.23
N PRO A 648 1.59 1.77 -10.03
CA PRO A 648 2.96 1.86 -9.51
C PRO A 648 3.54 0.52 -9.01
N GLY A 649 2.69 -0.49 -8.77
CA GLY A 649 3.09 -1.82 -8.28
C GLY A 649 1.89 -2.74 -8.12
N LEU A 650 2.10 -4.04 -7.85
CA LEU A 650 1.00 -5.04 -7.84
C LEU A 650 -0.12 -4.72 -6.85
N GLU A 651 0.26 -4.13 -5.70
CA GLU A 651 -0.61 -3.90 -4.53
C GLU A 651 -0.56 -2.43 -4.07
N GLU A 652 -0.24 -1.51 -4.97
CA GLU A 652 -0.01 -0.11 -4.66
C GLU A 652 -1.02 0.82 -5.37
N PRO A 653 -1.77 1.66 -4.63
CA PRO A 653 -2.84 2.44 -5.24
C PRO A 653 -2.32 3.61 -6.10
N GLY A 654 -1.20 4.24 -5.72
CA GLY A 654 -0.64 5.39 -6.42
C GLY A 654 -1.67 6.50 -6.71
N ARG A 655 -1.62 7.02 -7.95
CA ARG A 655 -2.58 8.00 -8.49
C ARG A 655 -3.76 7.33 -9.21
N THR A 656 -3.82 6.01 -9.24
CA THR A 656 -4.79 5.22 -10.01
C THR A 656 -6.25 5.50 -9.62
N PRO A 657 -6.62 5.67 -8.33
CA PRO A 657 -7.99 6.04 -7.96
C PRO A 657 -8.50 7.32 -8.61
N ASN A 658 -7.63 8.33 -8.76
CA ASN A 658 -8.02 9.61 -9.39
C ASN A 658 -8.32 9.39 -10.88
N ARG A 659 -7.50 8.60 -11.58
CA ARG A 659 -7.74 8.23 -12.99
C ARG A 659 -9.03 7.45 -13.17
N PHE A 660 -9.33 6.53 -12.25
CA PHE A 660 -10.58 5.76 -12.30
C PHE A 660 -11.82 6.61 -12.14
N GLN A 661 -11.74 7.75 -11.47
CA GLN A 661 -12.86 8.67 -11.34
C GLN A 661 -13.17 9.35 -12.68
N ASP A 662 -12.14 9.80 -13.40
CA ASP A 662 -12.28 10.31 -14.78
C ASP A 662 -12.87 9.23 -15.70
N PHE A 663 -12.39 7.99 -15.59
CA PHE A 663 -12.87 6.88 -16.40
C PHE A 663 -14.34 6.56 -16.12
N ALA A 664 -14.75 6.53 -14.86
CA ALA A 664 -16.13 6.26 -14.48
C ALA A 664 -17.10 7.35 -15.02
N LEU A 665 -16.68 8.62 -15.02
CA LEU A 665 -17.45 9.71 -15.62
C LEU A 665 -17.57 9.58 -17.15
N ASN A 666 -16.47 9.27 -17.83
CA ASN A 666 -16.46 9.05 -19.28
C ASN A 666 -17.32 7.83 -19.67
N ILE A 667 -17.20 6.75 -18.91
CA ILE A 667 -18.04 5.56 -19.07
C ILE A 667 -19.50 5.98 -18.88
N CYS A 668 -19.85 6.73 -17.84
CA CYS A 668 -21.23 7.15 -17.60
C CYS A 668 -21.84 7.93 -18.79
N GLN A 669 -21.08 8.84 -19.40
CA GLN A 669 -21.51 9.66 -20.55
C GLN A 669 -21.58 8.90 -21.88
N SER A 670 -21.24 7.61 -21.88
CA SER A 670 -21.23 6.78 -23.08
C SER A 670 -22.34 5.73 -23.07
N ASN A 671 -22.50 5.00 -24.17
CA ASN A 671 -23.39 3.85 -24.19
C ASN A 671 -22.79 2.59 -23.54
N ALA A 672 -21.52 2.61 -23.10
CA ALA A 672 -20.85 1.41 -22.62
C ALA A 672 -21.48 0.83 -21.35
N ARG A 673 -21.92 -0.43 -21.39
CA ARG A 673 -22.46 -1.17 -20.22
C ARG A 673 -21.56 -2.32 -19.80
N PHE A 674 -20.74 -2.81 -20.73
CA PHE A 674 -19.71 -3.81 -20.49
C PHE A 674 -18.35 -3.11 -20.41
N ILE A 675 -17.57 -3.41 -19.39
CA ILE A 675 -16.23 -2.85 -19.24
C ILE A 675 -15.23 -3.99 -19.28
N TYR A 676 -14.40 -4.01 -20.31
CA TYR A 676 -13.24 -4.90 -20.36
C TYR A 676 -12.15 -4.29 -19.49
N PHE A 677 -11.85 -4.92 -18.36
CA PHE A 677 -10.84 -4.46 -17.41
C PHE A 677 -9.60 -5.34 -17.51
N ALA A 678 -8.54 -4.77 -18.08
CA ALA A 678 -7.22 -5.40 -18.17
C ALA A 678 -6.32 -4.86 -17.06
N GLY A 679 -6.38 -5.47 -15.87
CA GLY A 679 -5.54 -5.11 -14.73
C GLY A 679 -5.65 -6.13 -13.61
N ARG A 680 -4.73 -6.07 -12.64
CA ARG A 680 -4.68 -6.99 -11.48
C ARG A 680 -5.79 -6.76 -10.45
N ALA A 681 -6.02 -7.77 -9.62
CA ALA A 681 -7.12 -7.84 -8.65
C ALA A 681 -7.20 -6.64 -7.68
N TYR A 682 -6.05 -6.10 -7.25
CA TYR A 682 -6.03 -4.92 -6.38
C TYR A 682 -6.59 -3.67 -7.09
N HIS A 683 -6.17 -3.42 -8.32
CA HIS A 683 -6.67 -2.30 -9.13
C HIS A 683 -8.11 -2.53 -9.60
N LEU A 684 -8.49 -3.78 -9.87
CA LEU A 684 -9.88 -4.14 -10.13
C LEU A 684 -10.78 -3.76 -8.96
N LYS A 685 -10.38 -4.06 -7.71
CA LYS A 685 -11.09 -3.60 -6.51
C LYS A 685 -11.27 -2.09 -6.52
N LEU A 686 -10.20 -1.33 -6.76
CA LEU A 686 -10.26 0.14 -6.78
C LEU A 686 -11.21 0.64 -7.88
N PHE A 687 -11.12 0.06 -9.08
CA PHE A 687 -11.95 0.46 -10.22
C PHE A 687 -13.43 0.18 -9.99
N VAL A 688 -13.78 -1.04 -9.56
CA VAL A 688 -15.17 -1.45 -9.30
C VAL A 688 -15.80 -0.58 -8.22
N LYS A 689 -15.05 -0.25 -7.15
CA LYS A 689 -15.50 0.70 -6.12
C LYS A 689 -15.77 2.08 -6.69
N THR A 690 -14.84 2.62 -7.47
CA THR A 690 -15.00 3.96 -8.07
C THR A 690 -16.18 4.00 -9.03
N LEU A 691 -16.35 2.95 -9.85
CA LEU A 691 -17.45 2.84 -10.79
C LEU A 691 -18.81 2.81 -10.08
N ALA A 692 -18.92 2.04 -8.99
CA ALA A 692 -20.15 1.94 -8.20
C ALA A 692 -20.47 3.22 -7.42
N ASN A 693 -19.45 3.95 -6.97
CA ASN A 693 -19.61 5.21 -6.23
C ASN A 693 -19.91 6.41 -7.15
N THR A 694 -19.71 6.27 -8.47
CA THR A 694 -19.91 7.37 -9.42
C THR A 694 -21.39 7.50 -9.76
N TYR A 695 -21.96 8.69 -9.49
CA TYR A 695 -23.34 9.00 -9.84
C TYR A 695 -23.54 8.96 -11.37
N CYS A 696 -24.50 8.16 -11.81
CA CYS A 696 -24.86 7.99 -13.21
C CYS A 696 -26.34 7.61 -13.37
N SER A 697 -27.23 8.61 -13.39
CA SER A 697 -28.68 8.39 -13.53
C SER A 697 -29.09 7.72 -14.85
N GLY A 698 -28.28 7.86 -15.91
CA GLY A 698 -28.52 7.23 -17.21
C GLY A 698 -28.30 5.72 -17.23
N LYS A 699 -27.72 5.13 -16.17
CA LYS A 699 -27.36 3.71 -16.12
C LYS A 699 -27.81 3.07 -14.82
N LYS A 700 -28.40 1.88 -14.94
CA LYS A 700 -28.84 1.10 -13.77
C LYS A 700 -27.80 0.08 -13.30
N SER A 701 -26.95 -0.40 -14.21
CA SER A 701 -25.95 -1.40 -13.90
C SER A 701 -24.77 -1.40 -14.88
N TYR A 702 -23.67 -1.99 -14.43
CA TYR A 702 -22.48 -2.31 -15.21
C TYR A 702 -22.06 -3.78 -15.03
N THR A 703 -21.44 -4.32 -16.07
CA THR A 703 -20.74 -5.61 -16.00
C THR A 703 -19.27 -5.40 -16.35
N VAL A 704 -18.39 -5.61 -15.37
CA VAL A 704 -16.94 -5.58 -15.54
C VAL A 704 -16.48 -7.00 -15.89
N ILE A 705 -15.81 -7.14 -17.03
CA ILE A 705 -15.30 -8.39 -17.56
C ILE A 705 -13.78 -8.35 -17.43
N THR A 706 -13.19 -9.38 -16.83
CA THR A 706 -11.75 -9.39 -16.54
C THR A 706 -11.16 -10.80 -16.53
N GLY A 707 -9.86 -10.90 -16.27
CA GLY A 707 -9.11 -12.16 -16.28
C GLY A 707 -9.09 -12.89 -14.93
N SER A 708 -8.40 -14.02 -14.93
CA SER A 708 -8.32 -14.96 -13.79
C SER A 708 -7.81 -14.42 -12.47
N ASP A 709 -7.11 -13.28 -12.42
CA ASP A 709 -6.61 -12.72 -11.15
C ASP A 709 -7.77 -12.27 -10.22
N ALA A 710 -8.96 -12.05 -10.80
CA ALA A 710 -10.18 -11.74 -10.08
C ALA A 710 -10.69 -12.86 -9.16
N THR A 711 -10.12 -14.07 -9.18
CA THR A 711 -10.45 -15.15 -8.22
C THR A 711 -10.24 -14.78 -6.75
N THR A 712 -9.58 -13.66 -6.50
CA THR A 712 -9.20 -13.16 -5.18
C THR A 712 -9.99 -11.93 -4.75
N LEU A 713 -10.90 -11.46 -5.61
CA LEU A 713 -11.63 -10.21 -5.42
C LEU A 713 -12.52 -10.25 -4.17
N ASP A 714 -13.17 -11.37 -3.89
CA ASP A 714 -14.01 -11.58 -2.70
C ASP A 714 -13.26 -11.36 -1.39
N ARG A 715 -12.01 -11.84 -1.31
CA ARG A 715 -11.14 -11.67 -0.14
C ARG A 715 -10.57 -10.26 0.00
N ARG A 716 -10.74 -9.43 -1.04
CA ARG A 716 -10.29 -8.04 -1.07
C ARG A 716 -11.41 -7.08 -0.77
N LEU A 717 -12.67 -7.40 -1.05
CA LEU A 717 -13.83 -6.57 -0.76
C LEU A 717 -14.30 -6.80 0.68
N ASP A 718 -14.44 -5.73 1.45
CA ASP A 718 -15.10 -5.77 2.77
C ASP A 718 -16.61 -5.55 2.64
N ALA A 719 -17.33 -5.56 3.77
CA ALA A 719 -18.79 -5.40 3.77
C ALA A 719 -19.24 -4.06 3.17
N GLU A 720 -18.51 -2.98 3.44
CA GLU A 720 -18.78 -1.65 2.89
C GLU A 720 -18.55 -1.64 1.37
N ASP A 721 -17.49 -2.28 0.90
CA ASP A 721 -17.24 -2.45 -0.53
C ASP A 721 -18.35 -3.24 -1.23
N LEU A 722 -18.85 -4.32 -0.59
CA LEU A 722 -19.95 -5.14 -1.13
C LEU A 722 -21.28 -4.36 -1.19
N GLU A 723 -21.57 -3.54 -0.17
CA GLU A 723 -22.71 -2.63 -0.19
C GLU A 723 -22.57 -1.55 -1.26
N LEU A 724 -21.36 -1.02 -1.45
CA LEU A 724 -21.09 -0.02 -2.46
C LEU A 724 -21.38 -0.57 -3.87
N ILE A 725 -20.90 -1.76 -4.20
CA ILE A 725 -21.11 -2.36 -5.53
C ILE A 725 -22.55 -2.81 -5.80
N ARG A 726 -23.38 -2.97 -4.75
CA ARG A 726 -24.84 -3.12 -4.92
C ARG A 726 -25.45 -1.91 -5.59
N GLY A 727 -24.90 -0.73 -5.32
CA GLY A 727 -25.40 0.55 -5.81
C GLY A 727 -26.80 0.88 -5.27
N ASP A 728 -27.35 1.96 -5.80
CA ASP A 728 -28.74 2.37 -5.65
C ASP A 728 -29.23 2.84 -7.03
N PRO A 729 -29.69 1.91 -7.90
CA PRO A 729 -30.09 2.26 -9.25
C PRO A 729 -31.25 3.26 -9.31
N GLY A 730 -32.06 3.36 -8.24
CA GLY A 730 -33.12 4.37 -8.12
C GLY A 730 -32.57 5.75 -7.77
N GLY A 731 -31.55 5.81 -6.92
CA GLY A 731 -30.81 7.03 -6.55
C GLY A 731 -29.66 7.40 -7.50
N GLY A 732 -29.58 6.80 -8.69
CA GLY A 732 -28.56 7.13 -9.69
C GLY A 732 -27.17 6.56 -9.41
N ARG A 733 -27.03 5.54 -8.57
CA ARG A 733 -25.79 4.79 -8.35
C ARG A 733 -25.91 3.39 -8.97
N PRO A 734 -25.25 3.09 -10.09
CA PRO A 734 -25.41 1.81 -10.77
C PRO A 734 -24.91 0.63 -9.93
N SER A 735 -25.54 -0.54 -10.06
CA SER A 735 -24.97 -1.78 -9.53
C SER A 735 -23.81 -2.27 -10.40
N VAL A 736 -22.77 -2.84 -9.79
CA VAL A 736 -21.58 -3.33 -10.51
C VAL A 736 -21.42 -4.83 -10.29
N SER A 737 -21.49 -5.58 -11.38
CA SER A 737 -21.16 -7.01 -11.40
C SER A 737 -19.79 -7.25 -12.02
N VAL A 738 -19.10 -8.29 -11.58
CA VAL A 738 -17.80 -8.68 -12.13
C VAL A 738 -17.89 -10.11 -12.65
N GLU A 739 -17.52 -10.33 -13.91
CA GLU A 739 -17.48 -11.64 -14.54
C GLU A 739 -16.07 -11.94 -15.05
N TYR A 740 -15.59 -13.16 -14.79
CA TYR A 740 -14.25 -13.58 -15.19
C TYR A 740 -14.18 -15.08 -15.43
N ALA A 741 -13.23 -15.49 -16.25
CA ALA A 741 -12.87 -16.89 -16.43
C ALA A 741 -11.84 -17.29 -15.36
N ALA A 742 -12.25 -18.17 -14.45
CA ALA A 742 -11.38 -18.78 -13.46
C ALA A 742 -10.85 -20.13 -13.98
N PRO A 743 -9.55 -20.44 -13.79
CA PRO A 743 -8.97 -21.71 -14.21
C PRO A 743 -9.60 -22.95 -13.55
N ALA A 744 -10.16 -22.80 -12.36
CA ALA A 744 -10.85 -23.86 -11.63
C ALA A 744 -11.89 -23.29 -10.65
N HIS A 745 -12.91 -24.09 -10.32
CA HIS A 745 -13.89 -23.81 -9.28
C HIS A 745 -14.47 -25.12 -8.71
N PRO A 746 -14.66 -25.27 -7.39
CA PRO A 746 -15.10 -26.53 -6.77
C PRO A 746 -16.54 -26.93 -7.16
N GLY A 747 -17.36 -25.96 -7.55
CA GLY A 747 -18.72 -26.22 -8.02
C GLY A 747 -18.83 -26.71 -9.48
N ALA A 748 -17.73 -26.72 -10.24
CA ALA A 748 -17.80 -26.83 -11.70
C ALA A 748 -18.40 -28.16 -12.18
N TRP A 749 -17.84 -29.27 -11.73
CA TRP A 749 -18.17 -30.59 -12.29
C TRP A 749 -19.50 -31.13 -11.81
N ASN A 750 -19.85 -30.93 -10.54
CA ASN A 750 -21.14 -31.37 -10.02
C ASN A 750 -22.30 -30.66 -10.73
N ALA A 751 -22.19 -29.34 -10.92
CA ALA A 751 -23.22 -28.56 -11.60
C ALA A 751 -23.37 -28.94 -13.09
N GLU A 752 -22.26 -29.13 -13.83
CA GLU A 752 -22.35 -29.55 -15.23
C GLU A 752 -22.82 -31.00 -15.40
N VAL A 753 -22.46 -31.90 -14.48
CA VAL A 753 -22.97 -33.27 -14.46
C VAL A 753 -24.47 -33.30 -14.19
N GLU A 754 -24.96 -32.53 -13.21
CA GLU A 754 -26.39 -32.39 -12.93
C GLU A 754 -27.16 -31.86 -14.15
N LYS A 755 -26.65 -30.81 -14.80
CA LYS A 755 -27.21 -30.25 -16.03
C LYS A 755 -27.22 -31.26 -17.18
N TRP A 756 -26.19 -32.10 -17.29
CA TRP A 756 -26.14 -33.16 -18.28
C TRP A 756 -27.23 -34.22 -18.02
N TRP A 757 -27.39 -34.66 -16.77
CA TRP A 757 -28.45 -35.61 -16.39
C TRP A 757 -29.86 -35.06 -16.62
N GLY A 758 -30.10 -33.78 -16.31
CA GLY A 758 -31.37 -33.13 -16.60
C GLY A 758 -31.77 -33.17 -18.08
N LYS A 759 -30.78 -33.17 -18.99
CA LYS A 759 -30.99 -33.30 -20.44
C LYS A 759 -30.96 -34.74 -20.95
N ASN A 760 -30.44 -35.68 -20.16
CA ASN A 760 -30.13 -37.06 -20.56
C ASN A 760 -30.69 -38.10 -19.57
N SER A 761 -31.89 -37.87 -19.03
CA SER A 761 -32.47 -38.67 -17.93
C SER A 761 -32.63 -40.17 -18.21
N ARG A 762 -32.59 -40.60 -19.47
CA ARG A 762 -32.68 -42.02 -19.88
C ARG A 762 -31.32 -42.70 -20.10
N LYS A 763 -30.22 -41.96 -19.97
CA LYS A 763 -28.85 -42.48 -20.15
C LYS A 763 -28.36 -43.17 -18.87
N LYS A 764 -27.33 -44.01 -19.00
CA LYS A 764 -26.68 -44.70 -17.87
C LYS A 764 -25.38 -44.00 -17.49
N ARG A 765 -24.79 -44.36 -16.34
CA ARG A 765 -23.56 -43.72 -15.82
C ARG A 765 -22.41 -43.82 -16.82
N GLU A 766 -22.34 -44.91 -17.58
CA GLU A 766 -21.33 -45.17 -18.60
C GLU A 766 -21.44 -44.24 -19.82
N ASP A 767 -22.63 -43.66 -20.03
CA ASP A 767 -22.86 -42.66 -21.09
C ASP A 767 -22.39 -41.25 -20.69
N LEU A 768 -22.06 -41.01 -19.41
CA LEU A 768 -21.59 -39.70 -18.97
C LEU A 768 -20.26 -39.38 -19.66
N PRO A 769 -20.15 -38.25 -20.39
CA PRO A 769 -18.93 -37.92 -21.09
C PRO A 769 -17.73 -37.82 -20.16
N ARG A 770 -16.59 -38.39 -20.59
CA ARG A 770 -15.35 -38.42 -19.80
C ARG A 770 -14.85 -37.03 -19.38
N TYR A 771 -15.05 -36.02 -20.23
CA TYR A 771 -14.70 -34.63 -19.89
C TYR A 771 -15.49 -34.06 -18.71
N LEU A 772 -16.58 -34.71 -18.29
CA LEU A 772 -17.31 -34.41 -17.04
C LEU A 772 -16.99 -35.41 -15.95
N ALA A 773 -16.99 -36.71 -16.27
CA ALA A 773 -16.84 -37.78 -15.29
C ALA A 773 -15.46 -37.77 -14.60
N GLU A 774 -14.37 -37.64 -15.37
CA GLU A 774 -13.01 -37.76 -14.84
C GLU A 774 -12.60 -36.55 -13.99
N PRO A 775 -12.90 -35.29 -14.38
CA PRO A 775 -12.65 -34.15 -13.50
C PRO A 775 -13.52 -34.17 -12.23
N GLN A 776 -14.77 -34.65 -12.31
CA GLN A 776 -15.63 -34.83 -11.13
C GLN A 776 -14.99 -35.79 -10.13
N GLU A 777 -14.53 -36.95 -10.60
CA GLU A 777 -13.86 -37.94 -9.77
C GLU A 777 -12.54 -37.40 -9.19
N SER A 778 -11.76 -36.70 -10.00
CA SER A 778 -10.49 -36.10 -9.57
C SER A 778 -10.69 -35.05 -8.49
N LEU A 779 -11.74 -34.22 -8.62
CA LEU A 779 -12.09 -33.24 -7.60
C LEU A 779 -12.59 -33.91 -6.31
N ALA A 780 -13.39 -34.97 -6.41
CA ALA A 780 -13.83 -35.74 -5.25
C ALA A 780 -12.64 -36.40 -4.51
N ARG A 781 -11.66 -36.90 -5.26
CA ARG A 781 -10.40 -37.44 -4.71
C ARG A 781 -9.61 -36.36 -3.98
N LEU A 782 -9.47 -35.17 -4.57
CA LEU A 782 -8.83 -34.03 -3.91
C LEU A 782 -9.54 -33.66 -2.60
N GLN A 783 -10.87 -33.62 -2.59
CA GLN A 783 -11.67 -33.37 -1.38
C GLN A 783 -11.44 -34.44 -0.31
N HIS A 784 -11.32 -35.72 -0.71
CA HIS A 784 -11.00 -36.81 0.21
C HIS A 784 -9.58 -36.68 0.80
N LEU A 785 -8.59 -36.31 -0.02
CA LEU A 785 -7.23 -36.03 0.46
C LEU A 785 -7.22 -34.89 1.46
N ILE A 786 -7.94 -33.80 1.20
CA ILE A 786 -8.07 -32.66 2.13
C ILE A 786 -8.58 -33.11 3.50
N ALA A 787 -9.59 -33.99 3.53
CA ALA A 787 -10.18 -34.49 4.76
C ALA A 787 -9.18 -35.30 5.64
N THR A 788 -8.13 -35.88 5.04
CA THR A 788 -7.18 -36.76 5.72
C THR A 788 -5.79 -36.16 5.90
N ALA A 789 -5.43 -35.15 5.10
CA ALA A 789 -4.08 -34.56 5.02
C ALA A 789 -3.62 -33.81 6.28
N LYS A 790 -4.54 -33.35 7.13
CA LYS A 790 -4.24 -32.58 8.37
C LYS A 790 -3.26 -31.41 8.10
N VAL A 791 -3.59 -30.57 7.12
CA VAL A 791 -2.82 -29.39 6.66
C VAL A 791 -3.45 -28.05 7.05
N GLY A 792 -4.32 -28.06 8.07
CA GLY A 792 -5.16 -26.93 8.43
C GLY A 792 -6.36 -26.73 7.48
N PRO A 793 -7.11 -25.63 7.62
CA PRO A 793 -8.22 -25.30 6.73
C PRO A 793 -7.73 -25.11 5.29
N VAL A 794 -8.44 -25.72 4.34
CA VAL A 794 -8.14 -25.63 2.90
C VAL A 794 -9.29 -24.92 2.20
N ALA A 795 -8.97 -23.88 1.42
CA ALA A 795 -9.93 -23.21 0.57
C ALA A 795 -9.85 -23.75 -0.87
N LEU A 796 -11.00 -23.99 -1.49
CA LEU A 796 -11.08 -24.42 -2.90
C LEU A 796 -11.64 -23.32 -3.80
N GLU A 797 -12.33 -22.34 -3.22
CA GLU A 797 -13.13 -21.32 -3.89
C GLU A 797 -12.30 -20.34 -4.71
N ASP A 798 -11.02 -20.12 -4.35
CA ASP A 798 -10.10 -19.31 -5.15
C ASP A 798 -9.49 -20.08 -6.35
N GLY A 799 -9.75 -21.38 -6.44
CA GLY A 799 -9.19 -22.28 -7.44
C GLY A 799 -7.69 -22.55 -7.32
N ARG A 800 -6.96 -21.88 -6.42
CA ARG A 800 -5.49 -21.93 -6.32
C ARG A 800 -4.99 -23.28 -5.81
N THR A 801 -5.68 -23.85 -4.83
CA THR A 801 -5.42 -25.22 -4.34
C THR A 801 -5.61 -26.23 -5.46
N ILE A 802 -6.73 -26.14 -6.20
CA ILE A 802 -7.07 -27.07 -7.29
C ILE A 802 -6.01 -27.00 -8.40
N ILE A 803 -5.64 -25.79 -8.84
CA ILE A 803 -4.67 -25.61 -9.92
C ILE A 803 -3.28 -26.05 -9.51
N THR A 804 -2.82 -25.69 -8.30
CA THR A 804 -1.46 -26.05 -7.88
C THR A 804 -1.34 -27.56 -7.62
N HIS A 805 -2.41 -28.20 -7.15
CA HIS A 805 -2.52 -29.65 -7.14
C HIS A 805 -2.34 -30.24 -8.55
N ASP A 806 -3.10 -29.76 -9.53
CA ASP A 806 -3.03 -30.27 -10.90
C ASP A 806 -1.68 -30.01 -11.58
N VAL A 807 -0.99 -28.91 -11.22
CA VAL A 807 0.37 -28.58 -11.66
C VAL A 807 1.38 -29.61 -11.18
N VAL A 808 1.40 -29.91 -9.88
CA VAL A 808 2.31 -30.93 -9.34
C VAL A 808 1.90 -32.34 -9.79
N LEU A 809 0.59 -32.61 -9.93
CA LEU A 809 0.09 -33.85 -10.51
C LEU A 809 0.56 -34.04 -11.96
N THR A 810 0.60 -32.98 -12.76
CA THR A 810 1.11 -33.03 -14.14
C THR A 810 2.59 -33.36 -14.16
N ALA A 811 3.40 -32.73 -13.29
CA ALA A 811 4.82 -33.08 -13.13
C ALA A 811 5.01 -34.56 -12.76
N TYR A 812 4.19 -35.07 -11.84
CA TYR A 812 4.19 -36.48 -11.47
C TYR A 812 3.83 -37.41 -12.63
N ARG A 813 2.78 -37.08 -13.40
CA ARG A 813 2.39 -37.91 -14.55
C ARG A 813 3.45 -37.94 -15.63
N ALA A 814 4.17 -36.84 -15.85
CA ALA A 814 5.33 -36.80 -16.73
C ALA A 814 6.44 -37.74 -16.26
N LEU A 815 6.79 -37.69 -14.96
CA LEU A 815 7.79 -38.58 -14.36
C LEU A 815 7.41 -40.06 -14.49
N ALA A 816 6.17 -40.41 -14.16
CA ALA A 816 5.67 -41.77 -14.26
C ALA A 816 5.71 -42.31 -15.70
N LYS A 817 5.38 -41.46 -16.67
CA LYS A 817 5.45 -41.82 -18.09
C LYS A 817 6.91 -41.97 -18.57
N ALA A 818 7.80 -41.08 -18.15
CA ALA A 818 9.22 -41.15 -18.47
C ALA A 818 9.87 -42.43 -17.90
N VAL A 819 9.48 -42.88 -16.70
CA VAL A 819 9.90 -44.19 -16.16
C VAL A 819 9.41 -45.34 -17.04
N ALA A 820 8.13 -45.33 -17.41
CA ALA A 820 7.54 -46.38 -18.23
C ALA A 820 8.23 -46.56 -19.58
N ILE A 821 8.81 -45.49 -20.14
CA ILE A 821 9.50 -45.50 -21.44
C ILE A 821 11.01 -45.76 -21.27
N SER A 822 11.67 -45.10 -20.33
CA SER A 822 13.13 -45.23 -20.12
C SER A 822 13.54 -46.54 -19.44
N SER A 823 12.60 -47.25 -18.80
CA SER A 823 12.89 -48.44 -17.96
C SER A 823 13.88 -48.18 -16.81
N THR A 824 14.05 -46.92 -16.40
CA THR A 824 14.84 -46.53 -15.23
C THR A 824 13.94 -46.26 -14.02
N GLU A 825 14.42 -46.47 -12.80
CA GLU A 825 13.60 -46.19 -11.60
C GLU A 825 13.39 -44.68 -11.38
N VAL A 826 14.35 -43.85 -11.79
CA VAL A 826 14.26 -42.39 -11.75
C VAL A 826 14.71 -41.84 -13.11
N PRO A 827 13.82 -41.19 -13.87
CA PRO A 827 14.11 -40.76 -15.23
C PRO A 827 15.05 -39.54 -15.23
N SER A 828 15.76 -39.30 -16.34
CA SER A 828 16.55 -38.08 -16.51
C SER A 828 15.66 -36.86 -16.82
N ARG A 829 16.23 -35.65 -16.76
CA ARG A 829 15.51 -34.42 -17.18
C ARG A 829 15.13 -34.47 -18.66
N GLN A 830 15.97 -35.09 -19.48
CA GLN A 830 15.73 -35.23 -20.92
C GLN A 830 14.57 -36.20 -21.18
N ASP A 831 14.54 -37.35 -20.49
CA ASP A 831 13.41 -38.30 -20.60
C ASP A 831 12.08 -37.63 -20.22
N VAL A 832 12.07 -36.81 -19.16
CA VAL A 832 10.88 -36.07 -18.75
C VAL A 832 10.48 -35.05 -19.81
N LYS A 833 11.44 -34.28 -20.35
CA LYS A 833 11.21 -33.30 -21.40
C LYS A 833 10.56 -33.94 -22.64
N ASP A 834 11.05 -35.12 -23.03
CA ASP A 834 10.63 -35.80 -24.25
C ASP A 834 9.19 -36.34 -24.16
N VAL A 835 8.70 -36.65 -22.96
CA VAL A 835 7.34 -37.18 -22.77
C VAL A 835 6.28 -36.13 -22.47
N LEU A 836 6.65 -34.86 -22.22
CA LEU A 836 5.67 -33.82 -21.88
C LEU A 836 4.66 -33.61 -23.02
N ALA A 837 5.14 -33.59 -24.26
CA ALA A 837 4.30 -33.43 -25.45
C ALA A 837 3.32 -34.58 -25.65
N ASP A 838 3.56 -35.75 -25.05
CA ASP A 838 2.71 -36.94 -25.16
C ASP A 838 1.56 -36.96 -24.14
N LEU A 839 1.45 -35.97 -23.25
CA LEU A 839 0.43 -35.92 -22.20
C LEU A 839 -0.93 -35.44 -22.73
N HIS A 840 -1.45 -36.19 -23.70
CA HIS A 840 -2.77 -36.01 -24.30
C HIS A 840 -3.42 -37.37 -24.58
N ALA A 841 -4.64 -37.38 -25.13
CA ALA A 841 -5.39 -38.59 -25.45
C ALA A 841 -5.39 -39.61 -24.27
N ALA A 842 -4.81 -40.80 -24.45
CA ALA A 842 -4.74 -41.83 -23.42
C ALA A 842 -3.92 -41.43 -22.18
N TYR A 843 -2.96 -40.52 -22.33
CA TYR A 843 -2.07 -40.02 -21.26
C TYR A 843 -2.44 -38.61 -20.78
N ARG A 844 -3.62 -38.10 -21.15
CA ARG A 844 -4.15 -36.84 -20.62
C ARG A 844 -4.14 -36.85 -19.09
N ILE A 845 -3.94 -35.70 -18.48
CA ILE A 845 -4.02 -35.58 -17.03
C ILE A 845 -5.48 -35.39 -16.64
N GLN A 846 -5.95 -36.27 -15.76
CA GLN A 846 -7.25 -36.14 -15.11
C GLN A 846 -7.09 -35.18 -13.92
N GLY A 847 -7.20 -33.88 -14.21
CA GLY A 847 -7.08 -32.83 -13.21
C GLY A 847 -8.41 -32.54 -12.51
N ALA A 848 -8.35 -32.13 -11.25
CA ALA A 848 -9.51 -31.63 -10.52
C ALA A 848 -10.06 -30.31 -11.12
N SER A 849 -9.22 -29.56 -11.84
CA SER A 849 -9.59 -28.38 -12.62
C SER A 849 -10.14 -28.71 -14.00
N GLY A 850 -10.17 -29.98 -14.42
CA GLY A 850 -10.55 -30.42 -15.78
C GLY A 850 -9.49 -31.30 -16.42
N LEU A 851 -9.81 -31.85 -17.60
CA LEU A 851 -8.82 -32.58 -18.40
C LEU A 851 -7.72 -31.62 -18.87
N ILE A 852 -6.45 -31.99 -18.69
CA ILE A 852 -5.29 -31.25 -19.18
C ILE A 852 -4.63 -32.10 -20.27
N CYS A 853 -4.54 -31.50 -21.45
CA CYS A 853 -4.24 -32.20 -22.70
C CYS A 853 -3.25 -31.30 -23.44
N LEU A 854 -1.99 -31.73 -23.53
CA LEU A 854 -0.91 -30.88 -24.02
C LEU A 854 -0.74 -31.00 -25.53
N THR A 855 -0.55 -29.87 -26.19
CA THR A 855 -0.08 -29.82 -27.59
C THR A 855 1.40 -30.22 -27.67
N SER A 856 1.92 -30.42 -28.88
CA SER A 856 3.35 -30.64 -29.09
C SER A 856 4.22 -29.45 -28.67
N ALA A 857 3.61 -28.27 -28.51
CA ALA A 857 4.26 -27.07 -27.96
C ALA A 857 4.26 -27.05 -26.42
N GLY A 858 3.56 -27.98 -25.77
CA GLY A 858 3.38 -28.01 -24.32
C GLY A 858 2.29 -27.07 -23.80
N ASN A 859 1.44 -26.53 -24.67
CA ASN A 859 0.31 -25.68 -24.28
C ASN A 859 -0.94 -26.52 -24.02
N PRO A 860 -1.89 -26.06 -23.18
CA PRO A 860 -3.13 -26.78 -22.97
C PRO A 860 -4.07 -26.61 -24.17
N TYR A 861 -4.50 -27.71 -24.77
CA TYR A 861 -5.47 -27.72 -25.85
C TYR A 861 -6.91 -27.60 -25.32
N ASP A 862 -7.59 -26.51 -25.69
CA ASP A 862 -9.02 -26.28 -25.45
C ASP A 862 -9.45 -26.62 -24.00
N LYS A 863 -8.63 -26.17 -23.05
CA LYS A 863 -8.81 -26.46 -21.63
C LYS A 863 -10.05 -25.75 -21.10
N ALA A 864 -10.89 -26.52 -20.42
CA ALA A 864 -12.09 -26.04 -19.74
C ALA A 864 -11.77 -24.94 -18.72
N LEU A 865 -12.60 -23.90 -18.69
CA LEU A 865 -12.54 -22.75 -17.79
C LEU A 865 -13.88 -22.59 -17.08
N THR A 866 -13.85 -22.05 -15.87
CA THR A 866 -15.07 -21.81 -15.09
C THR A 866 -15.46 -20.35 -15.18
N VAL A 867 -16.72 -20.07 -15.51
CA VAL A 867 -17.24 -18.69 -15.51
C VAL A 867 -17.75 -18.39 -14.11
N VAL A 868 -17.17 -17.36 -13.50
CA VAL A 868 -17.53 -16.92 -12.15
C VAL A 868 -18.03 -15.48 -12.21
N ARG A 869 -19.11 -15.21 -11.49
CA ARG A 869 -19.70 -13.89 -11.35
C ARG A 869 -19.73 -13.46 -9.89
N LEU A 870 -19.18 -12.30 -9.59
CA LEU A 870 -19.54 -11.55 -8.39
C LEU A 870 -20.89 -10.88 -8.65
N ASP A 871 -21.94 -11.41 -8.02
CA ASP A 871 -23.26 -10.81 -8.09
C ASP A 871 -23.40 -9.73 -7.02
N PRO A 872 -23.65 -8.45 -7.40
CA PRO A 872 -23.78 -7.37 -6.44
C PRO A 872 -24.89 -7.64 -5.41
N ALA A 873 -26.05 -8.16 -5.85
CA ALA A 873 -27.20 -8.35 -4.96
C ALA A 873 -26.87 -9.29 -3.80
N SER A 874 -26.32 -10.47 -4.10
CA SER A 874 -25.92 -11.44 -3.08
C SER A 874 -24.59 -11.11 -2.41
N GLY A 875 -23.72 -10.33 -3.05
CA GLY A 875 -22.34 -10.09 -2.61
C GLY A 875 -21.46 -11.34 -2.64
N LYS A 876 -21.89 -12.41 -3.34
CA LYS A 876 -21.20 -13.70 -3.39
C LYS A 876 -20.62 -13.97 -4.77
N LEU A 877 -19.49 -14.69 -4.79
CA LEU A 877 -18.99 -15.32 -6.00
C LEU A 877 -19.88 -16.52 -6.34
N ALA A 878 -20.51 -16.47 -7.50
CA ALA A 878 -21.38 -17.50 -8.02
C ALA A 878 -20.75 -18.14 -9.25
N PHE A 879 -20.62 -19.47 -9.22
CA PHE A 879 -20.32 -20.25 -10.41
C PHE A 879 -21.49 -20.17 -11.40
N LYS A 880 -21.19 -19.86 -12.66
CA LYS A 880 -22.20 -19.71 -13.73
C LYS A 880 -22.20 -20.88 -14.72
N GLY A 881 -21.08 -21.53 -14.91
CA GLY A 881 -20.95 -22.64 -15.84
C GLY A 881 -19.50 -22.89 -16.25
N VAL A 882 -19.29 -23.95 -17.02
CA VAL A 882 -18.01 -24.22 -17.69
C VAL A 882 -18.05 -23.69 -19.11
N ALA A 883 -16.95 -23.08 -19.55
CA ALA A 883 -16.73 -22.56 -20.89
C ALA A 883 -15.42 -23.12 -21.48
N TRP A 884 -15.36 -23.15 -22.81
CA TRP A 884 -14.22 -23.65 -23.58
C TRP A 884 -13.77 -22.60 -24.59
N PRO A 885 -12.46 -22.43 -24.83
CA PRO A 885 -11.94 -21.54 -25.88
C PRO A 885 -12.55 -21.83 -27.26
N ALA A 886 -12.69 -23.11 -27.63
CA ALA A 886 -13.34 -23.52 -28.87
C ALA A 886 -14.88 -23.42 -28.84
N GLY A 887 -15.47 -23.07 -27.69
CA GLY A 887 -16.92 -22.96 -27.46
C GLY A 887 -17.63 -24.28 -27.15
N LYS A 888 -16.92 -25.41 -27.17
CA LYS A 888 -17.41 -26.75 -26.87
C LYS A 888 -16.28 -27.60 -26.29
N PRO A 889 -16.55 -28.67 -25.54
CA PRO A 889 -15.50 -29.56 -25.04
C PRO A 889 -14.73 -30.25 -26.18
N PRO A 890 -13.45 -30.64 -25.94
CA PRO A 890 -12.64 -31.38 -26.91
C PRO A 890 -13.33 -32.68 -27.36
N ASN A 891 -13.24 -32.97 -28.66
CA ASN A 891 -13.70 -34.24 -29.22
C ASN A 891 -12.77 -35.40 -28.80
N GLY A 892 -13.32 -36.63 -28.78
CA GLY A 892 -12.50 -37.85 -28.85
C GLY A 892 -11.52 -38.09 -27.68
N ASN A 893 -11.90 -37.79 -26.44
CA ASN A 893 -11.05 -38.01 -25.25
C ASN A 893 -9.76 -37.19 -25.22
N CYS A 894 -9.85 -35.88 -25.53
CA CYS A 894 -8.67 -35.01 -25.52
C CYS A 894 -7.61 -35.39 -26.58
N VAL A 895 -8.07 -35.77 -27.77
CA VAL A 895 -7.21 -35.89 -28.95
C VAL A 895 -6.94 -34.48 -29.47
N VAL A 896 -5.67 -34.09 -29.48
CA VAL A 896 -5.20 -32.83 -30.06
C VAL A 896 -5.15 -33.01 -31.58
N PRO A 897 -5.82 -32.17 -32.37
CA PRO A 897 -5.73 -32.19 -33.83
C PRO A 897 -4.29 -31.95 -34.29
N SER A 898 -3.90 -32.61 -35.38
CA SER A 898 -2.60 -32.46 -36.05
C SER A 898 -2.40 -31.09 -36.68
#